data_AF-A0AAJ2EYG5-F1
#
_entry.id   AF-A0AAJ2EYG5-F1
#
_cell.length_a   1.000
_cell.length_b   1.000
_cell.length_c   1.000
_cell.angle_alpha   90.00
_cell.angle_beta   90.00
_cell.angle_gamma   90.00
#
_symmetry.space_group_name_H-M   'P 1'
#
loop_
_entity.id
_entity.type
_entity.pdbx_description
1 polymer ?
#
loop_
_entity_poly.entity_id
_entity_poly.type
_entity_poly.pdbx_seq_one_letter_code
_entity_poly.pdbx_strand_id
1 'polypeptide(L)'
;MLEETPAPNLPAGMAEALCAAALALTRAVGYRSVGTVEFVYDSAADRFYFLEVNTRLQVEHGVTEQVWGVDLVRWMIELAAGELPPLAELAQGLHPSGHAIQARLYAEDPGRDFQPSPGLLTQVDFPPADGRALRLDTWIEAGCEIPPYFDPLVAKLIAWAPDRDAARQRLDQALAETQLYGVETNRDYLRQILAAAPFAEGRPWTRCLEGLSYQATTLEVLSAGTQTMVQDAPGRLGYWSVGIPPSGPMDDRALRLGNRLLGNDERAAALEITLAGPTLRFNTAAVVAITGAALPILLDDQPQTMDSAFRVPAGATLQLGAIEGAGARSYLCLRGGLDLPEYLGSRSTFTLGQFGGHGGRALRAGDVLHLHALSDPSTGSRLPDALAIHLPATRTLRVIYGPHGAPDYFSPAYLDLFLATDWEVHFNSSRTGVRLIGPKPEWTREDGGEAGLHPSNIHDNPYAVGAVDFTGDMPVILGPDGPSLGGFVCPVTVIEADLWQLGQLKAGDRVRFLPVDLGTARRLQQARLAEESSLQSQAEIAVTPERGDPVVLDLGQGAERLVARLSGDTHLLLEIGPPELDLALRFRGHGLMQALAALALPGLRELTPGIRSLQVHYQPEALPLAKLLASVTRCWQALGDAQDLRVPSRIVHLPLSWDDPACRLAIEKYATTVRKDAPWCPSNLEFIRRVNDLDSLEAVKRIVFEASYLVMGLGDVYLGAPVATPLDPRHRLVTTKYNPARTWTAENSVGIGGAYLCIYGMEGPGGYQFVGRTLQMWNRYREVEAFQGQPYLLRFFDQIRFYEVSAEELLRIRADFPLGRVPLRIEDSELSLADYQAFLAREAEGIAAFRSRQQAAFAAERQRWIDSGQAHFDSVEPLAEPTTDAPLTAGQQALESPVAGNLWQAQVQPGDQVEAGQPLLVLESMKMEIPLLAPCNGRIRDLHVQPGSPVRAGQRLLVIDQN
;
A
#
# COMPACT_ATOMS: atom_id res chain seq x y z
N MET A 1 17.97 -32.42 0.33
CA MET A 1 17.98 -30.99 -0.08
C MET A 1 18.48 -30.85 -1.50
N LEU A 2 19.63 -31.46 -1.83
CA LEU A 2 20.07 -31.68 -3.21
C LEU A 2 20.13 -33.17 -3.51
N GLU A 3 19.73 -33.57 -4.71
CA GLU A 3 19.79 -34.93 -5.20
C GLU A 3 20.29 -34.93 -6.65
N GLU A 4 21.07 -35.93 -7.08
CA GLU A 4 21.62 -35.97 -8.44
C GLU A 4 21.63 -37.37 -9.05
N THR A 5 21.54 -37.43 -10.38
CA THR A 5 21.70 -38.67 -11.14
C THR A 5 22.36 -38.40 -12.50
N PRO A 6 23.26 -39.27 -12.99
CA PRO A 6 23.85 -40.44 -12.32
C PRO A 6 24.64 -40.10 -11.04
N ALA A 7 24.87 -41.07 -10.16
CA ALA A 7 25.69 -40.85 -8.98
C ALA A 7 27.17 -40.60 -9.39
N PRO A 8 27.82 -39.54 -8.87
CA PRO A 8 29.18 -39.22 -9.25
C PRO A 8 30.19 -40.19 -8.62
N ASN A 9 31.33 -40.38 -9.29
CA ASN A 9 32.49 -41.13 -8.77
C ASN A 9 32.21 -42.59 -8.33
N LEU A 10 31.21 -43.25 -8.91
CA LEU A 10 31.05 -44.69 -8.77
C LEU A 10 32.08 -45.44 -9.65
N PRO A 11 32.77 -46.46 -9.12
CA PRO A 11 33.68 -47.28 -9.91
C PRO A 11 32.91 -48.09 -10.96
N ALA A 12 33.59 -48.43 -12.06
CA ALA A 12 32.99 -49.21 -13.14
C ALA A 12 32.39 -50.53 -12.63
N GLY A 13 31.16 -50.84 -13.01
CA GLY A 13 30.43 -52.04 -12.56
C GLY A 13 29.62 -51.87 -11.27
N MET A 14 29.82 -50.77 -10.52
CA MET A 14 29.15 -50.56 -9.23
C MET A 14 27.65 -50.26 -9.40
N ALA A 15 27.30 -49.45 -10.40
CA ALA A 15 25.90 -49.13 -10.70
C ALA A 15 25.12 -50.39 -11.08
N GLU A 16 25.72 -51.26 -11.91
CA GLU A 16 25.13 -52.53 -12.31
C GLU A 16 24.95 -53.48 -11.11
N ALA A 17 25.90 -53.51 -10.18
CA ALA A 17 25.81 -54.30 -8.96
C ALA A 17 24.68 -53.81 -8.02
N LEU A 18 24.54 -52.49 -7.86
CA LEU A 18 23.44 -51.88 -7.11
C LEU A 18 22.08 -52.22 -7.74
N CYS A 19 21.94 -52.06 -9.06
CA CYS A 19 20.72 -52.41 -9.79
C CYS A 19 20.40 -53.90 -9.68
N ALA A 20 21.39 -54.79 -9.79
CA ALA A 20 21.19 -56.23 -9.66
C ALA A 20 20.68 -56.62 -8.26
N ALA A 21 21.24 -56.01 -7.20
CA ALA A 21 20.79 -56.22 -5.82
C ALA A 21 19.35 -55.73 -5.62
N ALA A 22 19.01 -54.53 -6.12
CA ALA A 22 17.65 -53.99 -6.05
C ALA A 22 16.63 -54.87 -6.81
N LEU A 23 16.99 -55.37 -8.00
CA LEU A 23 16.16 -56.29 -8.78
C LEU A 23 15.96 -57.64 -8.08
N ALA A 24 17.00 -58.20 -7.45
CA ALA A 24 16.88 -59.45 -6.71
C ALA A 24 15.91 -59.30 -5.53
N LEU A 25 16.03 -58.21 -4.77
CA LEU A 25 15.17 -57.92 -3.63
C LEU A 25 13.70 -57.72 -4.04
N THR A 26 13.47 -56.88 -5.05
CA THR A 26 12.10 -56.56 -5.52
C THR A 26 11.41 -57.76 -6.16
N ARG A 27 12.13 -58.62 -6.89
CA ARG A 27 11.59 -59.88 -7.42
C ARG A 27 11.22 -60.87 -6.31
N ALA A 28 12.03 -60.97 -5.26
CA ALA A 28 11.79 -61.92 -4.17
C ALA A 28 10.46 -61.68 -3.45
N VAL A 29 9.99 -60.42 -3.43
CA VAL A 29 8.73 -60.02 -2.80
C VAL A 29 7.60 -59.78 -3.80
N GLY A 30 7.83 -60.01 -5.10
CA GLY A 30 6.86 -59.71 -6.14
C GLY A 30 6.42 -58.25 -6.14
N TYR A 31 7.36 -57.33 -5.93
CA TYR A 31 7.08 -55.90 -5.78
C TYR A 31 6.33 -55.35 -6.99
N ARG A 32 5.34 -54.49 -6.75
CA ARG A 32 4.50 -53.86 -7.77
C ARG A 32 4.51 -52.35 -7.56
N SER A 33 4.46 -51.59 -8.65
CA SER A 33 4.58 -50.13 -8.68
C SER A 33 6.03 -49.65 -8.51
N VAL A 34 6.22 -48.37 -8.18
CA VAL A 34 7.52 -47.74 -7.96
C VAL A 34 7.95 -47.87 -6.50
N GLY A 35 9.24 -48.08 -6.27
CA GLY A 35 9.87 -48.06 -4.95
C GLY A 35 11.38 -47.86 -5.09
N THR A 36 12.01 -47.37 -4.03
CA THR A 36 13.46 -47.13 -3.99
C THR A 36 14.12 -48.10 -3.03
N VAL A 37 15.21 -48.73 -3.47
CA VAL A 37 16.10 -49.51 -2.59
C VAL A 37 17.30 -48.65 -2.27
N GLU A 38 17.45 -48.28 -1.00
CA GLU A 38 18.53 -47.41 -0.54
C GLU A 38 19.72 -48.21 -0.05
N PHE A 39 20.91 -47.68 -0.31
CA PHE A 39 22.17 -48.28 0.08
C PHE A 39 23.08 -47.24 0.73
N VAL A 40 23.87 -47.66 1.71
CA VAL A 40 25.04 -46.92 2.18
C VAL A 40 26.23 -47.32 1.32
N TYR A 41 26.92 -46.35 0.72
CA TYR A 41 28.14 -46.58 -0.06
C TYR A 41 29.39 -46.10 0.70
N ASP A 42 30.35 -47.00 0.88
CA ASP A 42 31.68 -46.71 1.41
C ASP A 42 32.67 -46.59 0.25
N SER A 43 33.04 -45.34 -0.07
CA SER A 43 33.94 -45.01 -1.18
C SER A 43 35.39 -45.39 -0.94
N ALA A 44 35.80 -45.61 0.32
CA ALA A 44 37.15 -46.08 0.62
C ALA A 44 37.27 -47.61 0.45
N ALA A 45 36.18 -48.33 0.72
CA ALA A 45 36.11 -49.78 0.58
C ALA A 45 35.58 -50.25 -0.79
N ASP A 46 35.07 -49.34 -1.63
CA ASP A 46 34.32 -49.62 -2.86
C ASP A 46 33.21 -50.67 -2.63
N ARG A 47 32.42 -50.47 -1.56
CA ARG A 47 31.37 -51.40 -1.13
C ARG A 47 30.07 -50.67 -0.80
N PHE A 48 28.95 -51.32 -1.08
CA PHE A 48 27.64 -50.86 -0.65
C PHE A 48 26.97 -51.85 0.29
N TYR A 49 26.09 -51.33 1.14
CA TYR A 49 25.33 -52.07 2.12
C TYR A 49 23.86 -51.67 2.04
N PHE A 50 22.95 -52.63 2.11
CA PHE A 50 21.51 -52.35 2.14
C PHE A 50 21.16 -51.47 3.33
N LEU A 51 20.36 -50.42 3.10
CA LEU A 51 19.83 -49.55 4.13
C LEU A 51 18.35 -49.85 4.35
N GLU A 52 17.50 -49.53 3.36
CA GLU A 52 16.05 -49.72 3.45
C GLU A 52 15.37 -49.81 2.08
N VAL A 53 14.06 -50.07 2.08
CA VAL A 53 13.19 -49.95 0.90
C VAL A 53 12.08 -48.95 1.17
N ASN A 54 12.07 -47.88 0.40
CA ASN A 54 10.95 -46.95 0.36
C ASN A 54 9.88 -47.50 -0.58
N THR A 55 8.78 -48.01 -0.02
CA THR A 55 7.70 -48.70 -0.75
C THR A 55 6.70 -47.74 -1.41
N ARG A 56 7.21 -46.62 -1.93
CA ARG A 56 6.46 -45.52 -2.52
C ARG A 56 7.36 -44.74 -3.49
N LEU A 57 6.75 -43.85 -4.27
CA LEU A 57 7.47 -42.81 -5.00
C LEU A 57 8.19 -41.87 -4.01
N GLN A 58 9.39 -41.43 -4.37
CA GLN A 58 10.16 -40.47 -3.60
C GLN A 58 10.13 -39.07 -4.21
N VAL A 59 10.43 -38.06 -3.40
CA VAL A 59 10.33 -36.64 -3.76
C VAL A 59 11.26 -36.31 -4.94
N GLU A 60 12.43 -36.93 -4.98
CA GLU A 60 13.53 -36.80 -5.93
C GLU A 60 13.36 -37.54 -7.25
N HIS A 61 12.25 -38.26 -7.48
CA HIS A 61 12.04 -39.04 -8.71
C HIS A 61 12.25 -38.26 -10.02
N GLY A 62 12.05 -36.94 -9.99
CA GLY A 62 12.20 -36.08 -11.17
C GLY A 62 13.61 -36.05 -11.76
N VAL A 63 14.68 -36.31 -10.99
CA VAL A 63 16.03 -36.45 -11.58
C VAL A 63 16.12 -37.70 -12.46
N THR A 64 15.48 -38.80 -12.03
CA THR A 64 15.41 -40.05 -12.80
C THR A 64 14.62 -39.86 -14.08
N GLU A 65 13.45 -39.21 -14.00
CA GLU A 65 12.62 -38.91 -15.16
C GLU A 65 13.37 -38.09 -16.22
N GLN A 66 14.17 -37.11 -15.79
CA GLN A 66 14.95 -36.27 -16.70
C GLN A 66 16.06 -37.03 -17.44
N VAL A 67 16.77 -37.93 -16.75
CA VAL A 67 17.87 -38.70 -17.38
C VAL A 67 17.35 -39.84 -18.25
N TRP A 68 16.21 -40.44 -17.90
CA TRP A 68 15.66 -41.60 -18.60
C TRP A 68 14.55 -41.26 -19.60
N GLY A 69 14.01 -40.05 -19.57
CA GLY A 69 12.91 -39.63 -20.44
C GLY A 69 11.61 -40.38 -20.16
N VAL A 70 11.32 -40.66 -18.89
CA VAL A 70 10.14 -41.42 -18.45
C VAL A 70 9.23 -40.57 -17.56
N ASP A 71 7.97 -41.00 -17.44
CA ASP A 71 7.01 -40.48 -16.48
C ASP A 71 6.60 -41.64 -15.55
N LEU A 72 7.16 -41.63 -14.35
CA LEU A 72 6.98 -42.68 -13.36
C LEU A 72 5.58 -42.67 -12.78
N VAL A 73 4.95 -41.49 -12.64
CA VAL A 73 3.57 -41.39 -12.16
C VAL A 73 2.61 -41.99 -13.19
N ARG A 74 2.81 -41.68 -14.48
CA ARG A 74 2.07 -42.32 -15.57
C ARG A 74 2.21 -43.83 -15.53
N TRP A 75 3.43 -44.35 -15.36
CA TRP A 75 3.65 -45.79 -15.25
C TRP A 75 2.96 -46.41 -14.03
N MET A 76 2.94 -45.74 -12.88
CA MET A 76 2.21 -46.20 -11.70
C MET A 76 0.71 -46.32 -11.99
N ILE A 77 0.12 -45.33 -12.66
CA ILE A 77 -1.30 -45.30 -13.03
C ILE A 77 -1.63 -46.39 -14.07
N GLU A 78 -0.87 -46.45 -15.16
CA GLU A 78 -1.03 -47.47 -16.22
C GLU A 78 -0.87 -48.89 -15.66
N LEU A 79 0.08 -49.10 -14.75
CA LEU A 79 0.27 -50.41 -14.10
C LEU A 79 -0.89 -50.77 -13.18
N ALA A 80 -1.45 -49.78 -12.47
CA ALA A 80 -2.62 -49.98 -11.62
C ALA A 80 -3.86 -50.33 -12.46
N ALA A 81 -4.01 -49.72 -13.65
CA ALA A 81 -5.06 -50.01 -14.61
C ALA A 81 -4.86 -51.33 -15.39
N GLY A 82 -3.65 -51.90 -15.37
CA GLY A 82 -3.33 -53.11 -16.14
C GLY A 82 -3.02 -52.83 -17.62
N GLU A 83 -2.70 -51.58 -17.95
CA GLU A 83 -2.43 -51.08 -19.30
C GLU A 83 -0.94 -50.89 -19.59
N LEU A 84 -0.09 -50.88 -18.55
CA LEU A 84 1.36 -50.73 -18.72
C LEU A 84 1.95 -51.94 -19.46
N PRO A 85 2.72 -51.74 -20.55
CA PRO A 85 3.41 -52.83 -21.23
C PRO A 85 4.36 -53.60 -20.30
N PRO A 86 4.71 -54.86 -20.63
CA PRO A 86 5.69 -55.62 -19.88
C PRO A 86 7.01 -54.85 -19.73
N LEU A 87 7.61 -54.86 -18.53
CA LEU A 87 8.88 -54.16 -18.26
C LEU A 87 10.01 -54.55 -19.22
N ALA A 88 10.02 -55.81 -19.68
CA ALA A 88 11.01 -56.30 -20.65
C ALA A 88 10.89 -55.63 -22.02
N GLU A 89 9.72 -55.13 -22.39
CA GLU A 89 9.49 -54.35 -23.61
C GLU A 89 9.88 -52.89 -23.38
N LEU A 90 9.44 -52.29 -22.26
CA LEU A 90 9.79 -50.92 -21.89
C LEU A 90 11.31 -50.73 -21.80
N ALA A 91 12.03 -51.67 -21.18
CA ALA A 91 13.47 -51.59 -20.97
C ALA A 91 14.30 -51.54 -22.27
N GLN A 92 13.78 -52.02 -23.40
CA GLN A 92 14.53 -52.05 -24.66
C GLN A 92 14.76 -50.67 -25.26
N GLY A 93 13.90 -49.69 -24.95
CA GLY A 93 14.00 -48.32 -25.45
C GLY A 93 14.64 -47.33 -24.47
N LEU A 94 15.01 -47.78 -23.26
CA LEU A 94 15.47 -46.91 -22.20
C LEU A 94 17.00 -46.82 -22.18
N HIS A 95 17.50 -45.61 -22.36
CA HIS A 95 18.93 -45.29 -22.22
C HIS A 95 19.07 -44.03 -21.37
N PRO A 96 19.91 -44.05 -20.32
CA PRO A 96 20.16 -42.85 -19.55
C PRO A 96 20.95 -41.86 -20.42
N SER A 97 20.59 -40.58 -20.37
CA SER A 97 21.27 -39.52 -21.09
C SER A 97 21.50 -38.30 -20.19
N GLY A 98 22.72 -37.77 -20.23
CA GLY A 98 23.11 -36.59 -19.47
C GLY A 98 23.15 -36.80 -17.95
N HIS A 99 23.00 -35.70 -17.23
CA HIS A 99 23.04 -35.59 -15.77
C HIS A 99 21.95 -34.64 -15.32
N ALA A 100 21.22 -35.00 -14.28
CA ALA A 100 20.22 -34.15 -13.65
C ALA A 100 20.54 -33.90 -12.17
N ILE A 101 20.36 -32.67 -11.71
CA ILE A 101 20.47 -32.28 -10.30
C ILE A 101 19.18 -31.58 -9.90
N GLN A 102 18.62 -31.98 -8.77
CA GLN A 102 17.44 -31.37 -8.14
C GLN A 102 17.86 -30.56 -6.91
N ALA A 103 17.25 -29.38 -6.75
CA ALA A 103 17.21 -28.64 -5.50
C ALA A 103 15.80 -28.56 -4.94
N ARG A 104 15.67 -28.79 -3.63
CA ARG A 104 14.44 -28.61 -2.86
C ARG A 104 14.45 -27.25 -2.19
N LEU A 105 13.61 -26.35 -2.71
CA LEU A 105 13.42 -25.02 -2.18
C LEU A 105 12.36 -25.05 -1.09
N TYR A 106 12.76 -24.68 0.12
CA TYR A 106 11.95 -24.68 1.34
C TYR A 106 11.73 -23.26 1.86
N ALA A 107 10.55 -23.01 2.42
CA ALA A 107 10.23 -21.83 3.22
C ALA A 107 10.80 -21.99 4.65
N GLU A 108 12.11 -21.88 4.76
CA GLU A 108 12.89 -22.03 5.99
C GLU A 108 13.99 -20.95 6.01
N ASP A 109 14.42 -20.56 7.21
CA ASP A 109 15.55 -19.66 7.42
C ASP A 109 16.81 -20.47 7.83
N PRO A 110 17.79 -20.70 6.93
CA PRO A 110 19.02 -21.39 7.26
C PRO A 110 19.89 -20.64 8.29
N GLY A 111 19.69 -19.33 8.47
CA GLY A 111 20.36 -18.52 9.48
C GLY A 111 19.83 -18.74 10.89
N ARG A 112 18.67 -19.40 11.03
CA ARG A 112 18.03 -19.73 12.31
C ARG A 112 17.72 -21.23 12.41
N ASP A 113 18.74 -22.05 12.19
CA ASP A 113 18.65 -23.51 12.30
C ASP A 113 17.50 -24.12 11.47
N PHE A 114 17.26 -23.57 10.27
CA PHE A 114 16.19 -23.98 9.34
C PHE A 114 14.79 -23.84 9.94
N GLN A 115 14.58 -22.84 10.79
CA GLN A 115 13.26 -22.52 11.32
C GLN A 115 12.26 -22.30 10.17
N PRO A 116 11.07 -22.94 10.20
CA PRO A 116 10.04 -22.71 9.20
C PRO A 116 9.62 -21.24 9.14
N SER A 117 9.44 -20.72 7.91
CA SER A 117 9.08 -19.33 7.64
C SER A 117 7.68 -19.26 7.00
N PRO A 118 6.60 -19.29 7.80
CA PRO A 118 5.25 -19.10 7.29
C PRO A 118 5.00 -17.63 6.94
N GLY A 119 4.08 -17.38 6.02
CA GLY A 119 3.69 -16.01 5.67
C GLY A 119 3.19 -15.85 4.24
N LEU A 120 2.82 -14.61 3.92
CA LEU A 120 2.34 -14.22 2.60
C LEU A 120 3.51 -14.08 1.62
N LEU A 121 3.49 -14.83 0.53
CA LEU A 121 4.36 -14.61 -0.61
C LEU A 121 3.87 -13.39 -1.39
N THR A 122 4.69 -12.34 -1.47
CA THR A 122 4.36 -11.14 -2.25
C THR A 122 5.02 -11.11 -3.62
N GLN A 123 6.01 -11.96 -3.85
CA GLN A 123 6.64 -12.20 -5.16
C GLN A 123 6.91 -13.68 -5.34
N VAL A 124 6.56 -14.22 -6.50
CA VAL A 124 6.88 -15.60 -6.90
C VAL A 124 7.19 -15.61 -8.39
N ASP A 125 8.47 -15.49 -8.73
CA ASP A 125 8.95 -15.65 -10.10
C ASP A 125 10.01 -16.75 -10.17
N PHE A 126 9.82 -17.65 -11.11
CA PHE A 126 10.80 -18.67 -11.47
C PHE A 126 11.29 -18.43 -12.90
N PRO A 127 12.54 -18.80 -13.22
CA PRO A 127 13.01 -18.76 -14.59
C PRO A 127 12.18 -19.67 -15.50
N PRO A 128 12.05 -19.36 -16.81
CA PRO A 128 11.32 -20.20 -17.76
C PRO A 128 11.81 -21.65 -17.73
N ALA A 129 10.89 -22.58 -17.43
CA ALA A 129 11.15 -24.01 -17.38
C ALA A 129 10.54 -24.70 -18.61
N ASP A 130 11.36 -25.35 -19.43
CA ASP A 130 10.94 -26.06 -20.64
C ASP A 130 10.52 -27.52 -20.39
N GLY A 131 10.63 -27.97 -19.14
CA GLY A 131 10.39 -29.35 -18.73
C GLY A 131 11.45 -30.34 -19.22
N ARG A 132 12.55 -29.85 -19.83
CA ARG A 132 13.65 -30.66 -20.37
C ARG A 132 14.97 -30.25 -19.74
N ALA A 133 15.53 -29.10 -20.14
CA ALA A 133 16.76 -28.58 -19.55
C ALA A 133 16.54 -28.07 -18.13
N LEU A 134 15.37 -27.48 -17.85
CA LEU A 134 14.94 -27.10 -16.52
C LEU A 134 13.48 -27.52 -16.34
N ARG A 135 13.23 -28.27 -15.27
CA ARG A 135 11.89 -28.63 -14.80
C ARG A 135 11.65 -28.00 -13.43
N LEU A 136 10.45 -27.48 -13.25
CA LEU A 136 9.98 -26.88 -12.02
C LEU A 136 8.70 -27.59 -11.58
N ASP A 137 8.74 -28.21 -10.40
CA ASP A 137 7.54 -28.72 -9.73
C ASP A 137 7.22 -27.80 -8.55
N THR A 138 6.09 -27.10 -8.56
CA THR A 138 5.70 -26.15 -7.51
C THR A 138 4.18 -26.06 -7.35
N TRP A 139 3.72 -25.47 -6.25
CA TRP A 139 2.31 -25.21 -5.94
C TRP A 139 2.04 -23.74 -5.54
N ILE A 140 3.08 -22.91 -5.51
CA ILE A 140 3.01 -21.54 -5.00
C ILE A 140 2.86 -20.52 -6.14
N GLU A 141 2.30 -19.37 -5.79
CA GLU A 141 2.15 -18.18 -6.62
C GLU A 141 2.08 -16.94 -5.70
N ALA A 142 2.25 -15.74 -6.25
CA ALA A 142 2.13 -14.52 -5.46
C ALA A 142 0.71 -14.39 -4.87
N GLY A 143 0.63 -13.96 -3.62
CA GLY A 143 -0.60 -13.90 -2.85
C GLY A 143 -0.96 -15.20 -2.12
N CYS A 144 -0.18 -16.27 -2.25
CA CYS A 144 -0.33 -17.46 -1.42
C CYS A 144 0.25 -17.24 -0.01
N GLU A 145 -0.45 -17.74 1.00
CA GLU A 145 0.05 -17.80 2.38
C GLU A 145 0.60 -19.19 2.65
N ILE A 146 1.86 -19.27 3.07
CA ILE A 146 2.49 -20.52 3.49
C ILE A 146 2.09 -20.77 4.95
N PRO A 147 1.34 -21.85 5.24
CA PRO A 147 0.93 -22.16 6.60
C PRO A 147 2.06 -22.85 7.38
N PRO A 148 2.07 -22.75 8.72
CA PRO A 148 3.05 -23.45 9.56
C PRO A 148 2.69 -24.91 9.85
N TYR A 149 1.63 -25.46 9.24
CA TYR A 149 1.01 -26.72 9.70
C TYR A 149 1.60 -28.00 9.09
N PHE A 150 2.20 -27.91 7.91
CA PHE A 150 2.64 -29.07 7.12
C PHE A 150 4.14 -29.01 6.83
N ASP A 151 4.55 -29.40 5.62
CA ASP A 151 5.92 -29.37 5.15
C ASP A 151 6.23 -28.04 4.44
N PRO A 152 7.42 -27.44 4.65
CA PRO A 152 7.76 -26.14 4.06
C PRO A 152 8.25 -26.21 2.60
N LEU A 153 8.15 -27.34 1.88
CA LEU A 153 8.59 -27.45 0.49
C LEU A 153 7.72 -26.58 -0.43
N VAL A 154 8.32 -25.58 -1.06
CA VAL A 154 7.62 -24.66 -1.96
C VAL A 154 7.87 -25.00 -3.43
N ALA A 155 9.05 -25.51 -3.78
CA ALA A 155 9.37 -25.90 -5.15
C ALA A 155 10.50 -26.93 -5.22
N LYS A 156 10.52 -27.68 -6.32
CA LYS A 156 11.67 -28.46 -6.75
C LYS A 156 12.16 -27.94 -8.10
N LEU A 157 13.41 -27.50 -8.15
CA LEU A 157 14.07 -27.10 -9.38
C LEU A 157 14.98 -28.23 -9.83
N ILE A 158 14.81 -28.70 -11.07
CA ILE A 158 15.50 -29.88 -11.59
C ILE A 158 16.19 -29.49 -12.90
N ALA A 159 17.51 -29.36 -12.86
CA ALA A 159 18.31 -29.01 -14.01
C ALA A 159 18.92 -30.25 -14.64
N TRP A 160 18.75 -30.41 -15.96
CA TRP A 160 19.40 -31.44 -16.76
C TRP A 160 20.45 -30.83 -17.69
N ALA A 161 21.57 -31.51 -17.90
CA ALA A 161 22.59 -31.15 -18.89
C ALA A 161 23.33 -32.40 -19.43
N PRO A 162 24.13 -32.28 -20.50
CA PRO A 162 24.97 -33.40 -20.98
C PRO A 162 25.99 -33.93 -19.97
N ASP A 163 26.43 -33.10 -19.03
CA ASP A 163 27.38 -33.46 -17.97
C ASP A 163 27.00 -32.83 -16.62
N ARG A 164 27.59 -33.36 -15.54
CA ARG A 164 27.30 -32.97 -14.16
C ARG A 164 27.56 -31.49 -13.89
N ASP A 165 28.69 -30.94 -14.33
CA ASP A 165 29.05 -29.57 -13.96
C ASP A 165 28.16 -28.57 -14.71
N ALA A 166 27.83 -28.85 -15.97
CA ALA A 166 26.84 -28.07 -16.70
C ALA A 166 25.45 -28.11 -16.04
N ALA A 167 25.02 -29.26 -15.50
CA ALA A 167 23.76 -29.36 -14.76
C ALA A 167 23.80 -28.57 -13.44
N ARG A 168 24.91 -28.63 -12.70
CA ARG A 168 25.16 -27.87 -11.47
C ARG A 168 25.13 -26.36 -11.71
N GLN A 169 25.85 -25.88 -12.72
CA GLN A 169 25.88 -24.47 -13.10
C GLN A 169 24.49 -23.98 -13.55
N ARG A 170 23.75 -24.80 -14.32
CA ARG A 170 22.37 -24.49 -14.71
C ARG A 170 21.44 -24.39 -13.49
N LEU A 171 21.57 -25.29 -12.51
CA LEU A 171 20.77 -25.25 -11.30
C LEU A 171 21.08 -24.03 -10.43
N ASP A 172 22.36 -23.67 -10.28
CA ASP A 172 22.77 -22.44 -9.57
C ASP A 172 22.20 -21.20 -10.25
N GLN A 173 22.29 -21.13 -11.58
CA GLN A 173 21.70 -20.03 -12.35
C GLN A 173 20.17 -19.97 -12.17
N ALA A 174 19.49 -21.11 -12.21
CA ALA A 174 18.04 -21.15 -12.03
C ALA A 174 17.62 -20.69 -10.62
N LEU A 175 18.37 -21.07 -9.58
CA LEU A 175 18.16 -20.58 -8.21
C LEU A 175 18.49 -19.07 -8.10
N ALA A 176 19.51 -18.59 -8.80
CA ALA A 176 19.87 -17.17 -8.83
C ALA A 176 18.76 -16.30 -9.47
N GLU A 177 18.14 -16.80 -10.54
CA GLU A 177 17.04 -16.15 -11.27
C GLU A 177 15.68 -16.31 -10.57
N THR A 178 15.56 -17.22 -9.60
CA THR A 178 14.33 -17.40 -8.81
C THR A 178 14.18 -16.25 -7.80
N GLN A 179 13.04 -15.56 -7.86
CA GLN A 179 12.66 -14.48 -6.94
C GLN A 179 11.44 -14.89 -6.12
N LEU A 180 11.68 -15.24 -4.86
CA LEU A 180 10.63 -15.47 -3.87
C LEU A 180 10.78 -14.44 -2.75
N TYR A 181 9.71 -13.72 -2.43
CA TYR A 181 9.73 -12.71 -1.37
C TYR A 181 8.48 -12.77 -0.51
N GLY A 182 8.63 -12.42 0.77
CA GLY A 182 7.57 -12.40 1.78
C GLY A 182 7.76 -13.43 2.89
N VAL A 183 8.57 -14.46 2.62
CA VAL A 183 9.06 -15.45 3.58
C VAL A 183 10.54 -15.69 3.34
N GLU A 184 11.26 -16.18 4.35
CA GLU A 184 12.63 -16.64 4.17
C GLU A 184 12.65 -18.02 3.49
N THR A 185 13.69 -18.24 2.68
CA THR A 185 13.86 -19.50 1.97
C THR A 185 15.30 -19.98 2.05
N ASN A 186 15.50 -21.29 1.87
CA ASN A 186 16.84 -21.87 1.79
C ASN A 186 17.56 -21.65 0.45
N ARG A 187 17.04 -20.77 -0.43
CA ARG A 187 17.54 -20.54 -1.80
C ARG A 187 19.05 -20.28 -1.85
N ASP A 188 19.53 -19.30 -1.08
CA ASP A 188 20.95 -18.93 -1.11
C ASP A 188 21.84 -19.96 -0.41
N TYR A 189 21.30 -20.69 0.57
CA TYR A 189 21.98 -21.84 1.14
C TYR A 189 22.20 -22.96 0.11
N LEU A 190 21.18 -23.27 -0.71
CA LEU A 190 21.31 -24.26 -1.79
C LEU A 190 22.41 -23.86 -2.79
N ARG A 191 22.47 -22.57 -3.17
CA ARG A 191 23.52 -22.05 -4.05
C ARG A 191 24.91 -22.17 -3.45
N GLN A 192 25.06 -21.89 -2.16
CA GLN A 192 26.32 -22.09 -1.44
C GLN A 192 26.75 -23.57 -1.42
N ILE A 193 25.80 -24.51 -1.28
CA ILE A 193 26.11 -25.94 -1.41
C ILE A 193 26.61 -26.28 -2.82
N LEU A 194 25.95 -25.78 -3.86
CA LEU A 194 26.33 -26.05 -5.26
C LEU A 194 27.74 -25.52 -5.58
N ALA A 195 28.20 -24.48 -4.90
CA ALA A 195 29.54 -23.92 -5.07
C ALA A 195 30.62 -24.56 -4.17
N ALA A 196 30.24 -25.16 -3.04
CA ALA A 196 31.18 -25.62 -2.02
C ALA A 196 31.70 -27.05 -2.27
N ALA A 197 32.99 -27.27 -1.98
CA ALA A 197 33.54 -28.61 -1.81
C ALA A 197 32.98 -29.23 -0.51
N PRO A 198 32.68 -30.55 -0.49
CA PRO A 198 33.02 -31.54 -1.51
C PRO A 198 31.94 -31.72 -2.60
N PHE A 199 30.80 -31.05 -2.51
CA PHE A 199 29.68 -31.24 -3.45
C PHE A 199 30.06 -30.78 -4.87
N ALA A 200 30.65 -29.59 -5.02
CA ALA A 200 31.09 -29.07 -6.31
C ALA A 200 32.05 -30.03 -7.04
N GLU A 201 32.92 -30.71 -6.28
CA GLU A 201 33.90 -31.69 -6.79
C GLU A 201 33.31 -33.07 -7.13
N GLY A 202 32.01 -33.27 -6.89
CA GLY A 202 31.35 -34.57 -7.11
C GLY A 202 31.69 -35.62 -6.06
N ARG A 203 32.16 -35.19 -4.88
CA ARG A 203 32.53 -36.09 -3.78
C ARG A 203 31.63 -35.93 -2.54
N PRO A 204 30.30 -35.76 -2.67
CA PRO A 204 29.45 -35.59 -1.50
C PRO A 204 29.47 -36.85 -0.63
N TRP A 205 29.36 -36.66 0.68
CA TRP A 205 29.05 -37.72 1.65
C TRP A 205 27.94 -37.22 2.58
N THR A 206 27.20 -38.11 3.23
CA THR A 206 25.95 -37.78 3.94
C THR A 206 26.08 -36.66 4.99
N ARG A 207 27.28 -36.49 5.58
CA ARG A 207 27.57 -35.48 6.61
C ARG A 207 28.32 -34.26 6.09
N CYS A 208 28.48 -34.08 4.77
CA CYS A 208 29.34 -33.04 4.22
C CYS A 208 28.84 -31.61 4.48
N LEU A 209 27.55 -31.45 4.79
CA LEU A 209 26.93 -30.15 5.10
C LEU A 209 27.16 -29.69 6.54
N GLU A 210 27.57 -30.57 7.46
CA GLU A 210 27.80 -30.20 8.88
C GLU A 210 28.90 -29.14 9.06
N GLY A 211 29.84 -29.07 8.11
CA GLY A 211 30.93 -28.08 8.10
C GLY A 211 30.63 -26.82 7.27
N LEU A 212 29.47 -26.74 6.61
CA LEU A 212 29.12 -25.59 5.76
C LEU A 212 28.60 -24.45 6.64
N SER A 213 29.35 -23.35 6.72
CA SER A 213 28.90 -22.12 7.37
C SER A 213 28.10 -21.28 6.38
N TYR A 214 26.78 -21.17 6.63
CA TYR A 214 25.90 -20.33 5.83
C TYR A 214 26.24 -18.85 5.99
N GLN A 215 26.44 -18.16 4.87
CA GLN A 215 26.65 -16.72 4.82
C GLN A 215 25.37 -16.03 4.33
N ALA A 216 24.62 -15.42 5.25
CA ALA A 216 23.38 -14.70 4.92
C ALA A 216 23.67 -13.23 4.58
N THR A 217 23.16 -12.74 3.44
CA THR A 217 23.27 -11.32 3.07
C THR A 217 22.04 -10.56 3.54
N THR A 218 21.76 -10.62 4.85
CA THR A 218 20.52 -10.11 5.44
C THR A 218 20.77 -9.29 6.70
N LEU A 219 19.74 -8.57 7.11
CA LEU A 219 19.59 -8.05 8.46
C LEU A 219 18.28 -8.56 9.07
N GLU A 220 18.26 -8.69 10.39
CA GLU A 220 17.14 -9.15 11.18
C GLU A 220 16.59 -8.03 12.05
N VAL A 221 15.27 -7.96 12.14
CA VAL A 221 14.56 -7.04 13.02
C VAL A 221 14.35 -7.69 14.38
N LEU A 222 15.11 -7.29 15.39
CA LEU A 222 14.90 -7.74 16.78
C LEU A 222 13.73 -6.99 17.43
N SER A 223 13.61 -5.70 17.14
CA SER A 223 12.48 -4.84 17.50
C SER A 223 12.24 -3.85 16.37
N ALA A 224 10.98 -3.56 16.05
CA ALA A 224 10.63 -2.72 14.89
C ALA A 224 10.51 -1.22 15.21
N GLY A 225 10.58 -0.83 16.48
CA GLY A 225 10.24 0.54 16.91
C GLY A 225 8.74 0.81 16.86
N THR A 226 8.34 2.09 16.86
CA THR A 226 6.92 2.48 16.84
C THR A 226 6.28 2.20 15.48
N GLN A 227 6.94 2.62 14.40
CA GLN A 227 6.54 2.31 13.04
C GLN A 227 7.75 2.50 12.11
N THR A 228 8.30 1.41 11.64
CA THR A 228 9.40 1.39 10.65
C THR A 228 8.91 0.74 9.36
N MET A 229 9.15 1.38 8.22
CA MET A 229 8.65 0.94 6.91
C MET A 229 9.72 1.12 5.83
N VAL A 230 9.66 0.28 4.79
CA VAL A 230 10.51 0.45 3.61
C VAL A 230 9.91 1.56 2.73
N GLN A 231 10.74 2.52 2.32
CA GLN A 231 10.34 3.60 1.41
C GLN A 231 11.43 3.86 0.36
N ASP A 232 11.03 4.24 -0.84
CA ASP A 232 11.91 4.73 -1.90
C ASP A 232 11.41 6.08 -2.46
N ALA A 233 12.28 6.83 -3.11
CA ALA A 233 11.93 8.10 -3.75
C ALA A 233 11.99 7.97 -5.28
N PRO A 234 11.05 8.54 -6.05
CA PRO A 234 9.93 9.39 -5.64
C PRO A 234 8.68 8.62 -5.17
N GLY A 235 8.79 7.30 -4.94
CA GLY A 235 7.65 6.44 -4.68
C GLY A 235 6.95 5.99 -5.96
N ARG A 236 5.67 5.62 -5.83
CA ARG A 236 4.85 4.95 -6.84
C ARG A 236 4.02 5.94 -7.68
N LEU A 237 4.63 6.50 -8.71
CA LEU A 237 3.96 7.46 -9.60
C LEU A 237 3.19 6.80 -10.75
N GLY A 238 2.26 7.53 -11.36
CA GLY A 238 1.54 7.12 -12.59
C GLY A 238 0.20 6.44 -12.35
N TYR A 239 -0.27 6.41 -11.10
CA TYR A 239 -1.48 5.72 -10.69
C TYR A 239 -2.42 6.56 -9.80
N TRP A 240 -2.15 7.86 -9.67
CA TRP A 240 -3.00 8.80 -8.94
C TRP A 240 -4.42 8.87 -9.53
N SER A 241 -4.52 8.73 -10.85
CA SER A 241 -5.79 8.70 -11.58
C SER A 241 -6.74 7.56 -11.20
N VAL A 242 -6.24 6.53 -10.51
CA VAL A 242 -7.02 5.42 -9.97
C VAL A 242 -6.94 5.34 -8.44
N GLY A 243 -6.42 6.37 -7.77
CA GLY A 243 -6.31 6.43 -6.32
C GLY A 243 -5.28 5.50 -5.70
N ILE A 244 -4.17 5.26 -6.39
CA ILE A 244 -3.00 4.65 -5.78
C ILE A 244 -2.02 5.79 -5.42
N PRO A 245 -1.71 5.95 -4.12
CA PRO A 245 -0.82 7.01 -3.70
C PRO A 245 0.64 6.75 -4.08
N PRO A 246 1.46 7.82 -4.21
CA PRO A 246 2.90 7.69 -4.37
C PRO A 246 3.55 6.98 -3.20
N SER A 247 3.03 7.14 -1.98
CA SER A 247 3.75 6.74 -0.78
C SER A 247 5.15 7.36 -0.79
N GLY A 248 6.21 6.58 -0.66
CA GLY A 248 7.54 7.12 -0.54
C GLY A 248 7.78 7.75 0.84
N PRO A 249 8.98 8.32 1.04
CA PRO A 249 9.32 8.98 2.29
C PRO A 249 8.44 10.21 2.51
N MET A 250 7.95 10.37 3.74
CA MET A 250 7.21 11.56 4.17
C MET A 250 8.13 12.81 4.26
N ASP A 251 9.41 12.60 4.58
CA ASP A 251 10.51 13.55 4.42
C ASP A 251 11.49 12.97 3.40
N ASP A 252 11.24 13.30 2.13
CA ASP A 252 12.05 12.79 1.03
C ASP A 252 13.45 13.41 0.96
N ARG A 253 13.64 14.61 1.53
CA ARG A 253 14.95 15.27 1.64
C ARG A 253 15.90 14.44 2.49
N ALA A 254 15.47 14.00 3.69
CA ALA A 254 16.32 13.22 4.58
C ALA A 254 16.74 11.88 3.96
N LEU A 255 15.80 11.15 3.34
CA LEU A 255 16.09 9.90 2.63
C LEU A 255 17.09 10.13 1.48
N ARG A 256 16.86 11.14 0.64
CA ARG A 256 17.73 11.45 -0.51
C ARG A 256 19.14 11.84 -0.06
N LEU A 257 19.29 12.66 0.98
CA LEU A 257 20.59 13.02 1.53
C LEU A 257 21.34 11.79 2.08
N GLY A 258 20.65 10.90 2.79
CA GLY A 258 21.24 9.67 3.32
C GLY A 258 21.70 8.72 2.21
N ASN A 259 20.86 8.50 1.20
CA ASN A 259 21.23 7.72 0.01
C ASN A 259 22.39 8.34 -0.76
N ARG A 260 22.37 9.66 -0.97
CA ARG A 260 23.44 10.36 -1.68
C ARG A 260 24.76 10.30 -0.91
N LEU A 261 24.75 10.42 0.41
CA LEU A 261 25.93 10.28 1.27
C LEU A 261 26.60 8.91 1.08
N LEU A 262 25.82 7.86 0.85
CA LEU A 262 26.29 6.49 0.62
C LEU A 262 26.64 6.20 -0.85
N GLY A 263 26.41 7.17 -1.76
CA GLY A 263 26.61 6.97 -3.19
C GLY A 263 25.57 6.06 -3.84
N ASN A 264 24.40 5.92 -3.22
CA ASN A 264 23.32 5.09 -3.74
C ASN A 264 22.65 5.67 -4.99
N ASP A 265 21.98 4.81 -5.74
CA ASP A 265 20.97 5.21 -6.72
C ASP A 265 19.85 6.00 -6.04
N GLU A 266 19.25 6.96 -6.75
CA GLU A 266 18.18 7.80 -6.19
C GLU A 266 16.93 7.01 -5.78
N ARG A 267 16.72 5.84 -6.39
CA ARG A 267 15.60 4.92 -6.09
C ARG A 267 15.95 3.86 -5.05
N ALA A 268 17.14 3.91 -4.45
CA ALA A 268 17.52 2.96 -3.41
C ALA A 268 16.53 3.04 -2.23
N ALA A 269 15.96 1.90 -1.87
CA ALA A 269 15.03 1.80 -0.76
C ALA A 269 15.77 1.88 0.58
N ALA A 270 15.17 2.61 1.52
CA ALA A 270 15.66 2.81 2.88
C ALA A 270 14.54 2.58 3.90
N LEU A 271 14.87 2.56 5.19
CA LEU A 271 13.87 2.46 6.25
C LEU A 271 13.46 3.85 6.73
N GLU A 272 12.18 4.20 6.57
CA GLU A 272 11.55 5.32 7.26
C GLU A 272 11.18 4.90 8.69
N ILE A 273 11.65 5.68 9.66
CA ILE A 273 11.45 5.45 11.09
C ILE A 273 10.59 6.57 11.63
N THR A 274 9.47 6.23 12.27
CA THR A 274 8.56 7.21 12.88
C THR A 274 8.63 7.11 14.40
N LEU A 275 8.92 8.23 15.06
CA LEU A 275 9.04 8.43 16.52
C LEU A 275 10.15 7.62 17.22
N ALA A 276 10.15 6.29 17.15
CA ALA A 276 11.18 5.45 17.75
C ALA A 276 11.63 4.35 16.80
N GLY A 277 12.94 4.15 16.74
CA GLY A 277 13.59 3.27 15.78
C GLY A 277 13.65 1.79 16.17
N PRO A 278 14.09 0.96 15.21
CA PRO A 278 14.26 -0.47 15.41
C PRO A 278 15.58 -0.82 16.10
N THR A 279 15.66 -2.06 16.59
CA THR A 279 16.91 -2.76 16.90
C THR A 279 17.13 -3.84 15.85
N LEU A 280 18.27 -3.79 15.15
CA LEU A 280 18.56 -4.62 13.99
C LEU A 280 19.86 -5.41 14.20
N ARG A 281 19.86 -6.70 13.88
CA ARG A 281 21.06 -7.54 13.85
C ARG A 281 21.50 -7.75 12.41
N PHE A 282 22.75 -7.46 12.09
CA PHE A 282 23.28 -7.62 10.73
C PHE A 282 23.97 -8.97 10.59
N ASN A 283 23.50 -9.82 9.67
CA ASN A 283 24.13 -11.13 9.41
C ASN A 283 25.31 -11.02 8.44
N THR A 284 25.42 -9.88 7.75
CA THR A 284 26.53 -9.51 6.87
C THR A 284 27.05 -8.12 7.21
N ALA A 285 28.26 -7.79 6.79
CA ALA A 285 28.78 -6.43 6.97
C ALA A 285 28.03 -5.45 6.05
N ALA A 286 27.72 -4.26 6.57
CA ALA A 286 27.04 -3.19 5.85
C ALA A 286 27.71 -1.83 6.08
N VAL A 287 27.41 -0.86 5.21
CA VAL A 287 27.69 0.56 5.44
C VAL A 287 26.36 1.28 5.48
N VAL A 288 26.13 2.06 6.53
CA VAL A 288 24.84 2.72 6.78
C VAL A 288 25.04 4.21 7.03
N ALA A 289 23.96 4.96 6.83
CA ALA A 289 23.83 6.36 7.25
C ALA A 289 22.43 6.60 7.80
N ILE A 290 22.34 7.36 8.89
CA ILE A 290 21.05 7.74 9.49
C ILE A 290 20.91 9.26 9.39
N THR A 291 19.82 9.72 8.78
CA THR A 291 19.51 11.14 8.54
C THR A 291 18.10 11.48 9.02
N GLY A 292 17.75 12.78 9.08
CA GLY A 292 16.43 13.25 9.51
C GLY A 292 16.44 13.73 10.96
N ALA A 293 15.37 13.49 11.71
CA ALA A 293 15.26 13.91 13.11
C ALA A 293 16.30 13.24 14.00
N ALA A 294 16.77 13.95 15.03
CA ALA A 294 17.80 13.47 15.92
C ALA A 294 17.31 12.26 16.74
N LEU A 295 18.06 11.16 16.73
CA LEU A 295 17.85 10.01 17.61
C LEU A 295 19.20 9.41 18.04
N PRO A 296 19.27 8.76 19.21
CA PRO A 296 20.49 8.08 19.64
C PRO A 296 20.70 6.80 18.83
N ILE A 297 21.95 6.56 18.41
CA ILE A 297 22.37 5.40 17.63
C ILE A 297 23.41 4.64 18.43
N LEU A 298 23.18 3.35 18.68
CA LEU A 298 24.14 2.47 19.33
C LEU A 298 24.51 1.31 18.39
N LEU A 299 25.79 1.03 18.25
CA LEU A 299 26.33 -0.13 17.56
C LEU A 299 27.07 -0.98 18.60
N ASP A 300 26.53 -2.14 18.96
CA ASP A 300 27.02 -2.97 20.08
C ASP A 300 27.29 -2.12 21.34
N ASP A 301 26.27 -1.35 21.74
CA ASP A 301 26.29 -0.40 22.86
C ASP A 301 27.25 0.80 22.71
N GLN A 302 27.94 0.94 21.57
CA GLN A 302 28.82 2.09 21.29
C GLN A 302 28.08 3.19 20.52
N PRO A 303 28.06 4.44 21.01
CA PRO A 303 27.36 5.53 20.36
C PRO A 303 27.96 5.84 18.97
N GLN A 304 27.08 6.04 17.99
CA GLN A 304 27.42 6.48 16.64
C GLN A 304 26.86 7.87 16.37
N THR A 305 27.41 8.55 15.36
CA THR A 305 26.99 9.91 14.99
C THR A 305 26.03 9.88 13.81
N MET A 306 24.93 10.62 13.91
CA MET A 306 24.02 10.86 12.78
C MET A 306 24.74 11.56 11.60
N ASP A 307 24.10 11.52 10.44
CA ASP A 307 24.54 12.18 9.22
C ASP A 307 25.94 11.76 8.76
N SER A 308 26.39 10.57 9.17
CA SER A 308 27.69 10.01 8.83
C SER A 308 27.58 8.58 8.31
N ALA A 309 28.45 8.23 7.37
CA ALA A 309 28.57 6.89 6.83
C ALA A 309 29.53 6.06 7.69
N PHE A 310 29.02 5.02 8.34
CA PHE A 310 29.82 4.12 9.16
C PHE A 310 29.54 2.64 8.86
N ARG A 311 30.49 1.78 9.24
CA ARG A 311 30.44 0.35 8.97
C ARG A 311 29.78 -0.38 10.13
N VAL A 312 28.86 -1.28 9.81
CA VAL A 312 28.28 -2.26 10.71
C VAL A 312 28.93 -3.62 10.41
N PRO A 313 29.70 -4.21 11.33
CA PRO A 313 30.27 -5.55 11.15
C PRO A 313 29.18 -6.64 11.06
N ALA A 314 29.50 -7.77 10.43
CA ALA A 314 28.65 -8.95 10.50
C ALA A 314 28.56 -9.45 11.97
N GLY A 315 27.36 -9.82 12.39
CA GLY A 315 27.02 -10.20 13.77
C GLY A 315 26.69 -9.03 14.70
N ALA A 316 26.94 -7.78 14.29
CA ALA A 316 26.73 -6.61 15.14
C ALA A 316 25.24 -6.22 15.23
N THR A 317 24.89 -5.56 16.32
CA THR A 317 23.54 -5.04 16.59
C THR A 317 23.53 -3.51 16.50
N LEU A 318 22.68 -2.97 15.64
CA LEU A 318 22.40 -1.54 15.51
C LEU A 318 21.07 -1.22 16.18
N GLN A 319 21.09 -0.37 17.20
CA GLN A 319 19.91 0.11 17.90
C GLN A 319 19.68 1.59 17.61
N LEU A 320 18.45 1.91 17.19
CA LEU A 320 17.99 3.28 16.93
C LEU A 320 16.94 3.64 17.98
N GLY A 321 17.20 4.65 18.80
CA GLY A 321 16.32 5.01 19.91
C GLY A 321 15.11 5.85 19.50
N ALA A 322 14.51 6.50 20.50
CA ALA A 322 13.44 7.47 20.29
C ALA A 322 14.01 8.81 19.78
N ILE A 323 13.25 9.48 18.92
CA ILE A 323 13.58 10.81 18.41
C ILE A 323 13.56 11.81 19.57
N GLU A 324 14.65 12.55 19.70
CA GLU A 324 14.88 13.56 20.73
C GLU A 324 14.60 14.97 20.18
N GLY A 325 13.85 15.78 20.94
CA GLY A 325 13.59 17.17 20.56
C GLY A 325 12.57 17.33 19.43
N ALA A 326 12.86 18.19 18.45
CA ALA A 326 11.95 18.50 17.34
C ALA A 326 12.06 17.45 16.22
N GLY A 327 10.96 17.25 15.47
CA GLY A 327 10.90 16.26 14.40
C GLY A 327 10.13 15.01 14.78
N ALA A 328 9.87 14.20 13.76
CA ALA A 328 9.02 13.01 13.85
C ALA A 328 9.57 11.79 13.11
N ARG A 329 10.48 11.99 12.14
CA ARG A 329 10.99 10.89 11.30
C ARG A 329 12.49 10.95 11.06
N SER A 330 13.09 9.76 10.99
CA SER A 330 14.50 9.56 10.61
C SER A 330 14.59 8.43 9.59
N TYR A 331 15.70 8.33 8.87
CA TYR A 331 15.87 7.36 7.78
C TYR A 331 17.16 6.59 7.96
N LEU A 332 17.07 5.25 7.99
CA LEU A 332 18.24 4.38 7.90
C LEU A 332 18.45 4.00 6.43
N CYS A 333 19.48 4.60 5.83
CA CYS A 333 19.93 4.29 4.48
C CYS A 333 21.05 3.25 4.54
N LEU A 334 21.05 2.31 3.59
CA LEU A 334 22.06 1.27 3.47
C LEU A 334 22.76 1.39 2.12
N ARG A 335 24.07 1.20 2.09
CA ARG A 335 24.82 1.28 0.83
C ARG A 335 24.34 0.17 -0.12
N GLY A 336 23.98 0.57 -1.33
CA GLY A 336 23.30 -0.28 -2.32
C GLY A 336 21.78 -0.31 -2.19
N GLY A 337 21.21 0.07 -1.03
CA GLY A 337 19.77 -0.05 -0.73
C GLY A 337 19.37 -1.45 -0.25
N LEU A 338 18.08 -1.60 0.05
CA LEU A 338 17.47 -2.90 0.38
C LEU A 338 17.15 -3.71 -0.89
N ASP A 339 17.36 -5.03 -0.83
CA ASP A 339 17.04 -5.96 -1.91
C ASP A 339 15.62 -6.52 -1.71
N LEU A 340 14.65 -5.95 -2.43
CA LEU A 340 13.25 -6.37 -2.40
C LEU A 340 12.54 -6.04 -3.73
N PRO A 341 11.46 -6.77 -4.07
CA PRO A 341 10.73 -6.56 -5.31
C PRO A 341 10.00 -5.21 -5.36
N GLU A 342 9.81 -4.71 -6.57
CA GLU A 342 8.95 -3.56 -6.82
C GLU A 342 7.48 -3.98 -6.92
N TYR A 343 6.59 -3.11 -6.46
CA TYR A 343 5.15 -3.23 -6.68
C TYR A 343 4.63 -1.98 -7.38
N LEU A 344 4.20 -2.14 -8.63
CA LEU A 344 3.80 -1.05 -9.52
C LEU A 344 4.92 0.00 -9.71
N GLY A 345 6.16 -0.48 -9.88
CA GLY A 345 7.34 0.35 -10.19
C GLY A 345 7.99 1.05 -9.00
N SER A 346 7.68 0.65 -7.77
CA SER A 346 8.26 1.22 -6.54
C SER A 346 8.34 0.19 -5.40
N ARG A 347 9.33 0.34 -4.52
CA ARG A 347 9.55 -0.44 -3.30
C ARG A 347 8.86 0.17 -2.07
N SER A 348 8.15 1.28 -2.22
CA SER A 348 7.51 1.99 -1.10
C SER A 348 6.35 1.21 -0.47
N THR A 349 6.31 1.14 0.86
CA THR A 349 5.18 0.53 1.58
C THR A 349 3.94 1.44 1.55
N PHE A 350 2.81 0.91 1.10
CA PHE A 350 1.48 1.49 1.35
C PHE A 350 0.69 0.56 2.28
N THR A 351 0.67 0.89 3.58
CA THR A 351 0.11 0.01 4.63
C THR A 351 -1.39 -0.20 4.50
N LEU A 352 -2.11 0.86 4.12
CA LEU A 352 -3.55 0.85 3.88
C LEU A 352 -3.93 -0.11 2.75
N GLY A 353 -3.20 -0.06 1.63
CA GLY A 353 -3.39 -1.02 0.52
C GLY A 353 -2.74 -2.38 0.74
N GLN A 354 -1.91 -2.52 1.77
CA GLN A 354 -1.15 -3.71 2.14
C GLN A 354 -0.28 -4.26 1.00
N PHE A 355 0.46 -3.38 0.31
CA PHE A 355 1.42 -3.76 -0.74
C PHE A 355 2.66 -2.86 -0.75
N GLY A 356 3.68 -3.31 -1.49
CA GLY A 356 5.01 -2.67 -1.53
C GLY A 356 5.81 -2.87 -0.24
N GLY A 357 7.09 -2.52 -0.28
CA GLY A 357 8.00 -2.71 0.85
C GLY A 357 8.06 -4.15 1.35
N HIS A 358 8.28 -4.32 2.65
CA HIS A 358 8.30 -5.64 3.27
C HIS A 358 6.88 -6.14 3.60
N GLY A 359 6.32 -6.98 2.73
CA GLY A 359 5.02 -7.62 2.97
C GLY A 359 3.82 -6.67 2.98
N GLY A 360 3.95 -5.45 2.42
CA GLY A 360 2.88 -4.46 2.44
C GLY A 360 2.62 -3.80 3.78
N ARG A 361 3.51 -3.94 4.76
CA ARG A 361 3.28 -3.51 6.15
C ARG A 361 4.50 -2.83 6.77
N ALA A 362 4.30 -2.27 7.96
CA ALA A 362 5.41 -1.94 8.85
C ALA A 362 6.15 -3.20 9.31
N LEU A 363 7.44 -3.03 9.59
CA LEU A 363 8.30 -4.09 10.11
C LEU A 363 7.80 -4.59 11.47
N ARG A 364 8.15 -5.83 11.78
CA ARG A 364 7.84 -6.53 13.03
C ARG A 364 9.08 -7.27 13.51
N ALA A 365 9.11 -7.56 14.82
CA ALA A 365 10.15 -8.42 15.36
C ALA A 365 10.12 -9.79 14.67
N GLY A 366 11.31 -10.30 14.34
CA GLY A 366 11.49 -11.54 13.60
C GLY A 366 11.63 -11.38 12.09
N ASP A 367 11.21 -10.23 11.51
CA ASP A 367 11.37 -9.96 10.07
C ASP A 367 12.85 -10.03 9.65
N VAL A 368 13.07 -10.48 8.42
CA VAL A 368 14.39 -10.54 7.79
C VAL A 368 14.34 -9.73 6.49
N LEU A 369 15.30 -8.82 6.32
CA LEU A 369 15.44 -7.99 5.14
C LEU A 369 16.73 -8.36 4.40
N HIS A 370 16.62 -8.51 3.08
CA HIS A 370 17.75 -8.84 2.22
C HIS A 370 18.50 -7.57 1.80
N LEU A 371 19.82 -7.70 1.71
CA LEU A 371 20.72 -6.63 1.33
C LEU A 371 21.44 -7.00 0.04
N HIS A 372 21.77 -6.00 -0.76
CA HIS A 372 22.72 -6.20 -1.84
C HIS A 372 24.13 -6.46 -1.28
N ALA A 373 24.92 -7.28 -1.98
CA ALA A 373 26.29 -7.56 -1.58
C ALA A 373 27.12 -6.26 -1.51
N LEU A 374 27.85 -6.06 -0.40
CA LEU A 374 28.64 -4.86 -0.16
C LEU A 374 29.86 -4.83 -1.09
N SER A 375 29.80 -4.00 -2.14
CA SER A 375 30.89 -3.83 -3.10
C SER A 375 31.93 -2.78 -2.68
N ASP A 376 31.51 -1.75 -1.96
CA ASP A 376 32.37 -0.66 -1.47
C ASP A 376 32.22 -0.47 0.05
N PRO A 377 33.22 -0.84 0.86
CA PRO A 377 33.16 -0.70 2.31
C PRO A 377 33.61 0.69 2.81
N SER A 378 33.73 1.70 1.94
CA SER A 378 34.18 3.04 2.33
C SER A 378 33.25 3.69 3.37
N THR A 379 33.87 4.36 4.35
CA THR A 379 33.20 5.04 5.47
C THR A 379 33.82 6.41 5.74
N GLY A 380 33.25 7.15 6.70
CA GLY A 380 33.80 8.40 7.20
C GLY A 380 33.27 9.66 6.52
N SER A 381 32.55 9.54 5.40
CA SER A 381 31.82 10.66 4.82
C SER A 381 30.76 11.15 5.80
N ARG A 382 30.60 12.47 5.90
CA ARG A 382 29.62 13.12 6.79
C ARG A 382 28.95 14.27 6.04
N LEU A 383 27.64 14.46 6.26
CA LEU A 383 26.96 15.65 5.75
C LEU A 383 27.54 16.89 6.43
N PRO A 384 27.72 18.01 5.70
CA PRO A 384 28.07 19.28 6.32
C PRO A 384 27.02 19.70 7.36
N ASP A 385 27.45 20.31 8.46
CA ASP A 385 26.52 20.79 9.52
C ASP A 385 25.49 21.78 8.97
N ALA A 386 25.80 22.50 7.89
CA ALA A 386 24.88 23.41 7.21
C ALA A 386 23.67 22.69 6.56
N LEU A 387 23.75 21.38 6.33
CA LEU A 387 22.65 20.56 5.82
C LEU A 387 21.81 19.91 6.92
N ALA A 388 22.27 20.00 8.18
CA ALA A 388 21.55 19.47 9.32
C ALA A 388 20.14 20.04 9.36
N ILE A 389 19.19 19.20 9.76
CA ILE A 389 17.79 19.57 9.79
C ILE A 389 17.57 20.66 10.86
N HIS A 390 17.09 21.84 10.45
CA HIS A 390 16.72 22.90 11.39
C HIS A 390 15.22 22.98 11.54
N LEU A 391 14.76 22.76 12.76
CA LEU A 391 13.35 22.57 13.08
C LEU A 391 12.88 23.62 14.11
N PRO A 392 12.62 24.90 13.73
CA PRO A 392 12.07 25.94 14.62
C PRO A 392 10.72 25.60 15.29
N ALA A 393 10.36 26.24 16.41
CA ALA A 393 9.13 25.94 17.15
C ALA A 393 7.84 26.14 16.32
N THR A 394 7.80 27.15 15.45
CA THR A 394 6.75 27.34 14.44
C THR A 394 7.36 27.13 13.06
N ARG A 395 6.87 26.13 12.33
CA ARG A 395 7.30 25.79 10.96
C ARG A 395 6.64 26.76 9.99
N THR A 396 7.41 27.30 9.05
CA THR A 396 6.84 28.07 7.95
C THR A 396 6.73 27.15 6.74
N LEU A 397 5.50 26.88 6.32
CA LEU A 397 5.22 26.12 5.10
C LEU A 397 4.91 27.11 3.98
N ARG A 398 5.78 27.15 2.97
CA ARG A 398 5.54 27.96 1.78
C ARG A 398 4.51 27.28 0.89
N VAL A 399 3.56 28.06 0.38
CA VAL A 399 2.40 27.54 -0.35
C VAL A 399 2.14 28.33 -1.62
N ILE A 400 1.60 27.66 -2.64
CA ILE A 400 0.89 28.32 -3.73
C ILE A 400 -0.55 28.53 -3.30
N TYR A 401 -1.07 29.74 -3.53
CA TYR A 401 -2.48 30.05 -3.30
C TYR A 401 -3.35 29.43 -4.38
N GLY A 402 -4.39 28.70 -3.97
CA GLY A 402 -5.27 27.93 -4.82
C GLY A 402 -5.26 26.41 -4.51
N PRO A 403 -6.20 25.66 -5.12
CA PRO A 403 -7.11 26.14 -6.17
C PRO A 403 -8.35 26.92 -5.66
N HIS A 404 -8.83 26.67 -4.45
CA HIS A 404 -10.13 27.14 -3.96
C HIS A 404 -10.00 28.24 -2.90
N GLY A 405 -9.75 29.48 -3.32
CA GLY A 405 -9.56 30.63 -2.43
C GLY A 405 -10.80 31.53 -2.23
N ALA A 406 -10.55 32.72 -1.68
CA ALA A 406 -11.49 33.84 -1.67
C ALA A 406 -11.47 34.60 -3.01
N PRO A 407 -12.60 35.21 -3.43
CA PRO A 407 -13.88 35.27 -2.72
C PRO A 407 -14.81 34.08 -3.01
N ASP A 408 -14.40 33.13 -3.87
CA ASP A 408 -15.27 32.07 -4.38
C ASP A 408 -15.83 31.15 -3.28
N TYR A 409 -14.99 30.80 -2.29
CA TYR A 409 -15.34 29.83 -1.25
C TYR A 409 -15.18 30.38 0.17
N PHE A 410 -14.15 31.20 0.39
CA PHE A 410 -13.81 31.78 1.68
C PHE A 410 -14.00 33.29 1.67
N SER A 411 -14.29 33.87 2.84
CA SER A 411 -14.26 35.32 2.99
C SER A 411 -12.80 35.81 2.84
N PRO A 412 -12.54 36.97 2.21
CA PRO A 412 -11.20 37.53 2.16
C PRO A 412 -10.58 37.72 3.56
N ALA A 413 -11.40 38.11 4.54
CA ALA A 413 -10.98 38.30 5.93
C ALA A 413 -10.53 36.98 6.57
N TYR A 414 -11.24 35.87 6.32
CA TYR A 414 -10.85 34.57 6.84
C TYR A 414 -9.54 34.09 6.21
N LEU A 415 -9.30 34.34 4.92
CA LEU A 415 -8.01 33.96 4.34
C LEU A 415 -6.84 34.75 4.89
N ASP A 416 -7.02 36.04 5.18
CA ASP A 416 -5.98 36.83 5.85
C ASP A 416 -5.72 36.28 7.27
N LEU A 417 -6.77 35.87 7.99
CA LEU A 417 -6.66 35.18 9.28
C LEU A 417 -5.95 33.82 9.14
N PHE A 418 -6.32 33.02 8.14
CA PHE A 418 -5.76 31.69 7.87
C PHE A 418 -4.23 31.76 7.69
N LEU A 419 -3.75 32.74 6.92
CA LEU A 419 -2.31 32.95 6.66
C LEU A 419 -1.57 33.54 7.87
N ALA A 420 -2.25 34.33 8.71
CA ALA A 420 -1.66 34.90 9.93
C ALA A 420 -1.61 33.91 11.12
N THR A 421 -2.41 32.84 11.07
CA THR A 421 -2.57 31.88 12.16
C THR A 421 -1.37 30.93 12.29
N ASP A 422 -0.97 30.68 13.54
CA ASP A 422 -0.13 29.53 13.89
C ASP A 422 -1.05 28.33 14.17
N TRP A 423 -1.15 27.44 13.20
CA TRP A 423 -1.96 26.24 13.27
C TRP A 423 -1.26 25.17 14.09
N GLU A 424 -1.96 24.55 15.03
CA GLU A 424 -1.42 23.45 15.84
C GLU A 424 -1.71 22.10 15.19
N VAL A 425 -0.72 21.20 15.17
CA VAL A 425 -0.86 19.86 14.62
C VAL A 425 -1.65 18.97 15.57
N HIS A 426 -2.76 18.41 15.08
CA HIS A 426 -3.62 17.50 15.82
C HIS A 426 -2.99 16.09 15.94
N PHE A 427 -3.29 15.36 17.01
CA PHE A 427 -2.74 14.01 17.25
C PHE A 427 -3.22 12.95 16.24
N ASN A 428 -4.42 13.13 15.66
CA ASN A 428 -4.93 12.34 14.52
C ASN A 428 -4.27 12.69 13.18
N SER A 429 -2.94 12.73 13.15
CA SER A 429 -2.11 12.97 11.97
C SER A 429 -1.31 11.72 11.62
N SER A 430 -1.23 11.38 10.33
CA SER A 430 -0.47 10.21 9.84
C SER A 430 0.04 10.46 8.42
N ARG A 431 0.61 9.44 7.77
CA ARG A 431 1.05 9.54 6.36
C ARG A 431 -0.08 9.87 5.37
N THR A 432 -1.34 9.64 5.76
CA THR A 432 -2.52 10.06 4.97
C THR A 432 -2.71 11.58 4.97
N GLY A 433 -2.27 12.26 6.04
CA GLY A 433 -2.36 13.70 6.16
C GLY A 433 -2.16 14.20 7.59
N VAL A 434 -1.78 15.47 7.69
CA VAL A 434 -1.51 16.19 8.94
C VAL A 434 -2.70 17.08 9.26
N ARG A 435 -3.49 16.71 10.26
CA ARG A 435 -4.70 17.46 10.67
C ARG A 435 -4.30 18.65 11.52
N LEU A 436 -5.00 19.77 11.36
CA LEU A 436 -4.68 21.04 12.01
C LEU A 436 -5.82 21.53 12.89
N ILE A 437 -5.44 22.22 13.97
CA ILE A 437 -6.32 22.92 14.91
C ILE A 437 -6.14 24.42 14.71
N GLY A 438 -7.25 25.14 14.55
CA GLY A 438 -7.23 26.58 14.36
C GLY A 438 -8.63 27.18 14.17
N PRO A 439 -8.73 28.41 13.65
CA PRO A 439 -9.99 29.14 13.53
C PRO A 439 -10.95 28.49 12.54
N LYS A 440 -12.23 28.47 12.89
CA LYS A 440 -13.31 28.01 12.00
C LYS A 440 -13.40 28.91 10.76
N PRO A 441 -13.64 28.32 9.58
CA PRO A 441 -13.79 29.06 8.32
C PRO A 441 -15.01 29.96 8.26
N GLU A 442 -14.85 31.11 7.60
CA GLU A 442 -15.96 31.95 7.15
C GLU A 442 -16.21 31.69 5.66
N TRP A 443 -17.33 31.04 5.38
CA TRP A 443 -17.74 30.66 4.04
C TRP A 443 -18.49 31.78 3.32
N THR A 444 -18.30 31.92 2.00
CA THR A 444 -19.06 32.89 1.17
C THR A 444 -20.32 32.30 0.54
N ARG A 445 -20.58 31.02 0.79
CA ARG A 445 -21.76 30.27 0.32
C ARG A 445 -22.44 29.55 1.48
N GLU A 446 -23.74 29.34 1.35
CA GLU A 446 -24.56 28.69 2.39
C GLU A 446 -24.43 27.16 2.40
N ASP A 447 -24.15 26.55 1.25
CA ASP A 447 -23.93 25.11 1.08
C ASP A 447 -23.12 24.81 -0.20
N GLY A 448 -22.86 23.53 -0.47
CA GLY A 448 -22.16 23.03 -1.66
C GLY A 448 -23.10 22.55 -2.78
N GLY A 449 -24.41 22.83 -2.71
CA GLY A 449 -25.41 22.39 -3.69
C GLY A 449 -25.49 20.86 -3.83
N GLU A 450 -25.53 20.38 -5.08
CA GLU A 450 -25.62 18.94 -5.40
C GLU A 450 -24.41 18.11 -4.89
N ALA A 451 -23.28 18.78 -4.61
CA ALA A 451 -22.08 18.12 -4.11
C ALA A 451 -22.10 17.86 -2.60
N GLY A 452 -22.99 18.53 -1.85
CA GLY A 452 -23.15 18.32 -0.41
C GLY A 452 -23.66 19.56 0.33
N LEU A 453 -24.16 19.33 1.54
CA LEU A 453 -24.80 20.36 2.36
C LEU A 453 -23.81 21.29 3.07
N HIS A 454 -22.53 20.91 3.21
CA HIS A 454 -21.54 21.75 3.85
C HIS A 454 -20.96 22.76 2.85
N PRO A 455 -20.75 24.03 3.22
CA PRO A 455 -20.10 25.03 2.35
C PRO A 455 -18.68 24.72 1.90
N SER A 456 -18.05 23.67 2.43
CA SER A 456 -16.76 23.20 1.92
C SER A 456 -16.91 22.18 0.79
N ASN A 457 -18.11 21.64 0.56
CA ASN A 457 -18.33 20.58 -0.43
C ASN A 457 -18.25 21.08 -1.87
N ILE A 458 -17.55 20.33 -2.70
CA ILE A 458 -17.45 20.54 -4.15
C ILE A 458 -17.64 19.22 -4.87
N HIS A 459 -18.02 19.27 -6.14
CA HIS A 459 -18.04 18.08 -6.98
C HIS A 459 -16.63 17.48 -7.00
N ASP A 460 -16.56 16.20 -6.71
CA ASP A 460 -15.31 15.56 -6.35
C ASP A 460 -14.24 15.76 -7.45
N ASN A 461 -13.07 16.25 -7.03
CA ASN A 461 -11.96 16.59 -7.90
C ASN A 461 -10.64 16.00 -7.37
N PRO A 462 -9.60 15.96 -8.20
CA PRO A 462 -8.31 15.45 -7.77
C PRO A 462 -7.58 16.46 -6.89
N TYR A 463 -6.89 15.95 -5.88
CA TYR A 463 -6.01 16.70 -5.01
C TYR A 463 -4.55 16.54 -5.39
N ALA A 464 -3.72 17.47 -4.94
CA ALA A 464 -2.27 17.33 -4.96
C ALA A 464 -1.77 16.93 -3.56
N VAL A 465 -0.66 16.18 -3.49
CA VAL A 465 0.04 15.97 -2.21
C VAL A 465 0.47 17.35 -1.67
N GLY A 466 0.22 17.60 -0.39
CA GLY A 466 0.43 18.89 0.25
C GLY A 466 -0.71 19.89 0.10
N ALA A 467 -1.81 19.56 -0.58
CA ALA A 467 -3.01 20.38 -0.57
C ALA A 467 -3.58 20.47 0.86
N VAL A 468 -4.02 21.67 1.28
CA VAL A 468 -4.69 21.87 2.57
C VAL A 468 -6.19 21.71 2.37
N ASP A 469 -6.69 20.50 2.64
CA ASP A 469 -8.07 20.11 2.38
C ASP A 469 -8.99 20.43 3.58
N PHE A 470 -10.12 21.12 3.33
CA PHE A 470 -11.10 21.48 4.37
C PHE A 470 -12.22 20.43 4.48
N THR A 471 -11.95 19.38 5.25
CA THR A 471 -12.92 18.33 5.60
C THR A 471 -14.01 18.85 6.55
N GLY A 472 -14.99 19.55 5.98
CA GLY A 472 -15.90 20.39 6.75
C GLY A 472 -15.20 21.67 7.20
N ASP A 473 -15.20 21.93 8.50
CA ASP A 473 -14.53 23.11 9.11
C ASP A 473 -13.10 22.83 9.59
N MET A 474 -12.61 21.59 9.44
CA MET A 474 -11.28 21.19 9.89
C MET A 474 -10.31 20.97 8.72
N PRO A 475 -9.19 21.70 8.67
CA PRO A 475 -8.17 21.51 7.64
C PRO A 475 -7.26 20.30 7.91
N VAL A 476 -6.83 19.64 6.84
CA VAL A 476 -5.81 18.59 6.82
C VAL A 476 -4.86 18.81 5.65
N ILE A 477 -3.55 18.81 5.91
CA ILE A 477 -2.54 18.82 4.85
C ILE A 477 -2.41 17.40 4.31
N LEU A 478 -2.73 17.15 3.05
CA LEU A 478 -2.71 15.80 2.48
C LEU A 478 -1.29 15.27 2.36
N GLY A 479 -1.07 14.07 2.87
CA GLY A 479 0.23 13.40 2.84
C GLY A 479 0.44 12.53 1.58
N PRO A 480 1.61 11.89 1.46
CA PRO A 480 1.94 10.99 0.36
C PRO A 480 1.10 9.72 0.30
N ASP A 481 0.48 9.29 1.41
CA ASP A 481 -0.52 8.20 1.44
C ASP A 481 -1.97 8.76 1.43
N GLY A 482 -2.12 10.04 1.12
CA GLY A 482 -3.40 10.75 1.11
C GLY A 482 -4.31 10.32 -0.04
N PRO A 483 -5.60 10.68 0.04
CA PRO A 483 -6.58 10.38 -1.00
C PRO A 483 -6.28 11.15 -2.28
N SER A 484 -6.56 10.54 -3.44
CA SER A 484 -6.39 11.20 -4.73
C SER A 484 -7.55 12.09 -5.12
N LEU A 485 -8.78 11.60 -4.93
CA LEU A 485 -10.01 12.26 -5.34
C LEU A 485 -10.86 12.51 -4.10
N GLY A 486 -11.47 13.69 -4.02
CA GLY A 486 -12.39 14.03 -2.93
C GLY A 486 -13.19 15.30 -3.20
N GLY A 487 -14.15 15.56 -2.31
CA GLY A 487 -15.21 16.56 -2.52
C GLY A 487 -15.15 17.76 -1.59
N PHE A 488 -13.95 18.26 -1.29
CA PHE A 488 -13.74 19.41 -0.40
C PHE A 488 -12.79 20.45 -1.00
N VAL A 489 -12.93 21.71 -0.57
CA VAL A 489 -12.11 22.82 -1.04
C VAL A 489 -10.71 22.84 -0.42
N CYS A 490 -9.76 23.41 -1.16
CA CYS A 490 -8.35 23.55 -0.78
C CYS A 490 -7.87 24.96 -1.10
N PRO A 491 -7.67 25.86 -0.11
CA PRO A 491 -7.27 27.24 -0.37
C PRO A 491 -5.81 27.41 -0.73
N VAL A 492 -4.94 26.50 -0.32
CA VAL A 492 -3.50 26.55 -0.58
C VAL A 492 -2.93 25.14 -0.76
N THR A 493 -1.78 25.05 -1.44
CA THR A 493 -1.01 23.81 -1.61
C THR A 493 0.45 24.05 -1.28
N VAL A 494 1.03 23.22 -0.40
CA VAL A 494 2.46 23.28 -0.02
C VAL A 494 3.34 23.08 -1.26
N ILE A 495 4.36 23.92 -1.41
CA ILE A 495 5.30 23.82 -2.54
C ILE A 495 6.12 22.54 -2.45
N GLU A 496 6.51 21.97 -3.59
CA GLU A 496 7.33 20.75 -3.66
C GLU A 496 8.60 20.81 -2.78
N ALA A 497 9.23 21.99 -2.72
CA ALA A 497 10.45 22.21 -1.94
C ALA A 497 10.23 22.13 -0.41
N ASP A 498 8.99 22.24 0.05
CA ASP A 498 8.62 22.25 1.47
C ASP A 498 7.88 20.99 1.92
N LEU A 499 7.49 20.10 0.99
CA LEU A 499 6.75 18.86 1.31
C LEU A 499 7.47 18.01 2.35
N TRP A 500 8.80 17.98 2.34
CA TRP A 500 9.60 17.23 3.30
C TRP A 500 9.33 17.63 4.76
N GLN A 501 8.97 18.90 5.01
CA GLN A 501 8.68 19.40 6.35
C GLN A 501 7.48 18.68 6.98
N LEU A 502 6.53 18.21 6.16
CA LEU A 502 5.37 17.46 6.63
C LEU A 502 5.78 16.16 7.34
N GLY A 503 6.87 15.53 6.89
CA GLY A 503 7.43 14.34 7.53
C GLY A 503 7.97 14.55 8.93
N GLN A 504 8.23 15.81 9.30
CA GLN A 504 8.81 16.20 10.58
C GLN A 504 7.79 16.79 11.55
N LEU A 505 6.52 16.93 11.14
CA LEU A 505 5.45 17.40 12.00
C LEU A 505 4.98 16.27 12.92
N LYS A 506 4.83 16.60 14.21
CA LYS A 506 4.15 15.77 15.21
C LYS A 506 3.08 16.56 15.97
N ALA A 507 2.24 15.85 16.70
CA ALA A 507 1.19 16.45 17.52
C ALA A 507 1.72 17.57 18.42
N GLY A 508 1.05 18.72 18.43
CA GLY A 508 1.44 19.91 19.19
C GLY A 508 2.44 20.84 18.47
N ASP A 509 3.07 20.42 17.37
CA ASP A 509 3.87 21.32 16.56
C ASP A 509 3.01 22.43 15.96
N ARG A 510 3.62 23.59 15.67
CA ARG A 510 2.93 24.72 15.04
C ARG A 510 3.40 24.94 13.62
N VAL A 511 2.46 25.26 12.72
CA VAL A 511 2.74 25.61 11.33
C VAL A 511 2.08 26.94 10.96
N ARG A 512 2.77 27.75 10.16
CA ARG A 512 2.24 28.97 9.54
C ARG A 512 2.42 28.88 8.04
N PHE A 513 1.37 29.25 7.30
CA PHE A 513 1.41 29.26 5.84
C PHE A 513 1.93 30.58 5.30
N LEU A 514 2.87 30.51 4.36
CA LEU A 514 3.46 31.67 3.70
C LEU A 514 3.21 31.57 2.19
N PRO A 515 2.32 32.39 1.60
CA PRO A 515 2.06 32.29 0.18
C PRO A 515 3.24 32.84 -0.61
N VAL A 516 3.62 32.16 -1.70
CA VAL A 516 4.71 32.57 -2.60
C VAL A 516 4.28 32.45 -4.06
N ASP A 517 4.97 33.16 -4.94
CA ASP A 517 4.79 33.03 -6.38
C ASP A 517 5.44 31.75 -6.94
N LEU A 518 5.02 31.36 -8.15
CA LEU A 518 5.57 30.19 -8.84
C LEU A 518 7.08 30.33 -9.09
N GLY A 519 7.57 31.54 -9.38
CA GLY A 519 8.99 31.77 -9.64
C GLY A 519 9.86 31.48 -8.41
N THR A 520 9.41 31.88 -7.23
CA THR A 520 10.10 31.60 -5.97
C THR A 520 10.04 30.13 -5.60
N ALA A 521 8.87 29.48 -5.73
CA ALA A 521 8.74 28.04 -5.54
C ALA A 521 9.70 27.24 -6.46
N ARG A 522 9.76 27.68 -7.73
CA ARG A 522 10.79 27.43 -8.77
C ARG A 522 12.20 27.32 -8.23
N ARG A 523 12.70 28.48 -7.83
CA ARG A 523 14.09 28.64 -7.39
C ARG A 523 14.40 27.84 -6.14
N LEU A 524 13.44 27.74 -5.21
CA LEU A 524 13.58 26.93 -3.99
C LEU A 524 13.73 25.45 -4.31
N GLN A 525 12.92 24.92 -5.23
CA GLN A 525 13.05 23.52 -5.65
C GLN A 525 14.38 23.26 -6.36
N GLN A 526 14.82 24.16 -7.24
CA GLN A 526 16.12 24.03 -7.90
C GLN A 526 17.28 24.08 -6.91
N ALA A 527 17.23 24.97 -5.91
CA ALA A 527 18.22 25.01 -4.84
C ALA A 527 18.21 23.71 -4.03
N ARG A 528 17.03 23.16 -3.71
CA ARG A 528 16.92 21.88 -3.03
C ARG A 528 17.55 20.73 -3.82
N LEU A 529 17.29 20.63 -5.13
CA LEU A 529 17.92 19.61 -5.99
C LEU A 529 19.44 19.80 -6.11
N ALA A 530 19.91 21.05 -6.16
CA ALA A 530 21.33 21.37 -6.14
C ALA A 530 21.99 20.98 -4.81
N GLU A 531 21.30 21.21 -3.69
CA GLU A 531 21.71 20.79 -2.35
C GLU A 531 21.88 19.27 -2.27
N GLU A 532 20.85 18.53 -2.68
CA GLU A 532 20.83 17.07 -2.66
C GLU A 532 21.93 16.48 -3.55
N SER A 533 22.09 16.98 -4.78
CA SER A 533 23.08 16.43 -5.72
C SER A 533 24.54 16.73 -5.33
N SER A 534 24.80 17.90 -4.76
CA SER A 534 26.16 18.36 -4.39
C SER A 534 26.56 18.06 -2.95
N LEU A 535 25.59 17.72 -2.09
CA LEU A 535 25.75 17.64 -0.64
C LEU A 535 26.34 18.93 -0.04
N GLN A 536 25.94 20.09 -0.59
CA GLN A 536 26.37 21.41 -0.13
C GLN A 536 25.17 22.33 0.08
N SER A 537 25.22 23.12 1.17
CA SER A 537 24.22 24.15 1.43
C SER A 537 24.18 25.15 0.28
N GLN A 538 22.98 25.54 -0.12
CA GLN A 538 22.79 26.58 -1.12
C GLN A 538 22.70 27.96 -0.48
N ALA A 539 22.89 29.00 -1.29
CA ALA A 539 22.67 30.37 -0.85
C ALA A 539 21.19 30.58 -0.48
N GLU A 540 20.96 31.34 0.59
CA GLU A 540 19.60 31.66 1.02
C GLU A 540 18.87 32.44 -0.07
N ILE A 541 17.69 31.94 -0.46
CA ILE A 541 16.83 32.59 -1.44
C ILE A 541 15.88 33.50 -0.68
N ALA A 542 15.96 34.80 -0.94
CA ALA A 542 15.02 35.78 -0.39
C ALA A 542 13.58 35.44 -0.82
N VAL A 543 12.69 35.24 0.17
CA VAL A 543 11.27 34.96 -0.05
C VAL A 543 10.48 36.20 0.30
N THR A 544 9.66 36.68 -0.65
CA THR A 544 8.69 37.75 -0.41
C THR A 544 7.29 37.12 -0.42
N PRO A 545 6.45 37.35 0.61
CA PRO A 545 5.09 36.82 0.62
C PRO A 545 4.28 37.37 -0.55
N GLU A 546 3.72 36.49 -1.36
CA GLU A 546 2.91 36.85 -2.52
C GLU A 546 1.76 35.86 -2.69
N ARG A 547 0.53 36.36 -2.59
CA ARG A 547 -0.68 35.54 -2.73
C ARG A 547 -1.05 35.27 -4.19
N GLY A 548 -0.91 36.26 -5.08
CA GLY A 548 -1.34 36.15 -6.48
C GLY A 548 -2.85 35.86 -6.64
N ASP A 549 -3.24 35.53 -7.87
CA ASP A 549 -4.58 35.01 -8.22
C ASP A 549 -4.43 33.50 -8.53
N PRO A 550 -5.24 32.61 -7.94
CA PRO A 550 -5.18 31.19 -8.27
C PRO A 550 -5.63 30.91 -9.71
N VAL A 551 -6.46 31.76 -10.33
CA VAL A 551 -6.95 31.59 -11.69
C VAL A 551 -5.92 32.12 -12.70
N VAL A 552 -5.36 31.21 -13.50
CA VAL A 552 -4.35 31.52 -14.51
C VAL A 552 -4.88 31.43 -15.94
N LEU A 553 -6.11 30.96 -16.11
CA LEU A 553 -6.84 30.92 -17.39
C LEU A 553 -8.34 30.90 -17.11
N ASP A 554 -9.13 31.71 -17.83
CA ASP A 554 -10.60 31.66 -17.83
C ASP A 554 -11.06 31.86 -19.27
N LEU A 555 -11.62 30.82 -19.87
CA LEU A 555 -12.05 30.80 -21.27
C LEU A 555 -13.54 30.46 -21.36
N GLY A 556 -14.23 31.04 -22.33
CA GLY A 556 -15.62 30.68 -22.66
C GLY A 556 -16.65 31.11 -21.60
N GLN A 557 -17.88 30.60 -21.74
CA GLN A 557 -19.00 30.83 -20.82
C GLN A 557 -19.91 29.59 -20.76
N GLY A 558 -20.71 29.47 -19.69
CA GLY A 558 -21.65 28.35 -19.52
C GLY A 558 -20.97 27.00 -19.64
N ALA A 559 -21.54 26.08 -20.43
CA ALA A 559 -21.02 24.73 -20.67
C ALA A 559 -19.66 24.69 -21.41
N GLU A 560 -19.26 25.79 -22.05
CA GLU A 560 -17.96 25.89 -22.72
C GLU A 560 -16.87 26.53 -21.85
N ARG A 561 -17.24 26.96 -20.64
CA ARG A 561 -16.31 27.61 -19.73
C ARG A 561 -15.23 26.62 -19.27
N LEU A 562 -13.98 27.05 -19.30
CA LEU A 562 -12.84 26.31 -18.74
C LEU A 562 -12.01 27.27 -17.89
N VAL A 563 -11.87 26.95 -16.60
CA VAL A 563 -11.05 27.72 -15.66
C VAL A 563 -9.85 26.88 -15.28
N ALA A 564 -8.63 27.40 -15.45
CA ALA A 564 -7.42 26.77 -14.95
C ALA A 564 -6.96 27.46 -13.66
N ARG A 565 -6.88 26.69 -12.57
CA ARG A 565 -6.45 27.13 -11.25
C ARG A 565 -5.14 26.48 -10.86
N LEU A 566 -4.24 27.25 -10.26
CA LEU A 566 -3.03 26.69 -9.64
C LEU A 566 -3.43 25.78 -8.48
N SER A 567 -2.83 24.60 -8.43
CA SER A 567 -3.10 23.59 -7.39
C SER A 567 -1.78 23.12 -6.77
N GLY A 568 -0.93 24.07 -6.41
CA GLY A 568 0.49 23.84 -6.14
C GLY A 568 1.35 24.33 -7.28
N ASP A 569 2.66 24.14 -7.14
CA ASP A 569 3.66 24.57 -8.12
C ASP A 569 3.94 23.54 -9.22
N THR A 570 3.44 22.31 -9.05
CA THR A 570 3.57 21.19 -10.01
C THR A 570 2.22 20.70 -10.55
N HIS A 571 1.10 21.32 -10.16
CA HIS A 571 -0.23 20.88 -10.58
C HIS A 571 -1.10 22.05 -11.04
N LEU A 572 -1.95 21.76 -12.04
CA LEU A 572 -2.94 22.68 -12.58
C LEU A 572 -4.32 21.99 -12.55
N LEU A 573 -5.29 22.57 -11.87
CA LEU A 573 -6.67 22.09 -11.85
C LEU A 573 -7.47 22.79 -12.94
N LEU A 574 -8.02 22.02 -13.88
CA LEU A 574 -8.92 22.51 -14.92
C LEU A 574 -10.36 22.25 -14.50
N GLU A 575 -11.16 23.28 -14.29
CA GLU A 575 -12.59 23.18 -13.96
C GLU A 575 -13.45 23.46 -15.18
N ILE A 576 -14.43 22.59 -15.43
CA ILE A 576 -15.22 22.57 -16.66
C ILE A 576 -16.65 23.00 -16.37
N GLY A 577 -17.13 24.01 -17.08
CA GLY A 577 -18.51 24.48 -17.06
C GLY A 577 -18.99 25.03 -15.70
N PRO A 578 -20.30 25.11 -15.46
CA PRO A 578 -20.87 25.44 -14.15
C PRO A 578 -20.66 24.32 -13.10
N PRO A 579 -20.80 24.62 -11.78
CA PRO A 579 -20.69 23.66 -10.69
C PRO A 579 -21.96 22.80 -10.56
N GLU A 580 -22.22 21.95 -11.56
CA GLU A 580 -23.36 21.03 -11.59
C GLU A 580 -22.93 19.63 -12.08
N LEU A 581 -23.73 18.60 -11.77
CA LEU A 581 -23.52 17.25 -12.30
C LEU A 581 -24.06 17.12 -13.74
N ASP A 582 -23.18 17.37 -14.72
CA ASP A 582 -23.48 17.18 -16.15
C ASP A 582 -22.54 16.15 -16.81
N LEU A 583 -23.13 15.03 -17.27
CA LEU A 583 -22.40 13.99 -17.98
C LEU A 583 -21.85 14.49 -19.32
N ALA A 584 -22.50 15.43 -20.00
CA ALA A 584 -21.98 15.99 -21.25
C ALA A 584 -20.65 16.73 -21.02
N LEU A 585 -20.54 17.48 -19.92
CA LEU A 585 -19.29 18.11 -19.50
C LEU A 585 -18.23 17.08 -19.13
N ARG A 586 -18.63 15.98 -18.46
CA ARG A 586 -17.70 14.88 -18.13
C ARG A 586 -17.13 14.22 -19.38
N PHE A 587 -17.96 13.99 -20.41
CA PHE A 587 -17.54 13.52 -21.73
C PHE A 587 -16.51 14.45 -22.37
N ARG A 588 -16.80 15.76 -22.36
CA ARG A 588 -15.89 16.76 -22.91
C ARG A 588 -14.56 16.82 -22.14
N GLY A 589 -14.61 16.72 -20.81
CA GLY A 589 -13.41 16.61 -19.96
C GLY A 589 -12.58 15.37 -20.25
N HIS A 590 -13.21 14.23 -20.57
CA HIS A 590 -12.49 13.04 -21.02
C HIS A 590 -11.84 13.25 -22.38
N GLY A 591 -12.54 13.88 -23.33
CA GLY A 591 -11.95 14.27 -24.61
C GLY A 591 -10.72 15.15 -24.42
N LEU A 592 -10.75 16.10 -23.46
CA LEU A 592 -9.59 16.94 -23.13
C LEU A 592 -8.44 16.12 -22.56
N MET A 593 -8.72 15.20 -21.64
CA MET A 593 -7.75 14.28 -21.08
C MET A 593 -7.06 13.46 -22.18
N GLN A 594 -7.84 12.83 -23.08
CA GLN A 594 -7.30 12.04 -24.19
C GLN A 594 -6.48 12.89 -25.16
N ALA A 595 -6.97 14.08 -25.52
CA ALA A 595 -6.27 15.00 -26.41
C ALA A 595 -4.93 15.45 -25.82
N LEU A 596 -4.87 15.78 -24.53
CA LEU A 596 -3.63 16.16 -23.84
C LEU A 596 -2.66 14.98 -23.73
N ALA A 597 -3.15 13.79 -23.39
CA ALA A 597 -2.33 12.58 -23.33
C ALA A 597 -1.68 12.27 -24.69
N ALA A 598 -2.44 12.40 -25.78
CA ALA A 598 -1.96 12.15 -27.14
C ALA A 598 -0.86 13.11 -27.61
N LEU A 599 -0.73 14.30 -26.99
CA LEU A 599 0.37 15.23 -27.30
C LEU A 599 1.73 14.75 -26.79
N ALA A 600 1.77 13.83 -25.81
CA ALA A 600 3.00 13.32 -25.18
C ALA A 600 3.98 14.45 -24.80
N LEU A 601 3.48 15.51 -24.18
CA LEU A 601 4.28 16.70 -23.85
C LEU A 601 5.41 16.33 -22.89
N PRO A 602 6.69 16.66 -23.19
CA PRO A 602 7.78 16.49 -22.24
C PRO A 602 7.48 17.25 -20.95
N GLY A 603 7.58 16.57 -19.81
CA GLY A 603 7.26 17.14 -18.49
C GLY A 603 5.80 16.94 -18.04
N LEU A 604 4.89 16.49 -18.89
CA LEU A 604 3.58 16.01 -18.44
C LEU A 604 3.76 14.68 -17.68
N ARG A 605 3.31 14.62 -16.43
CA ARG A 605 3.50 13.45 -15.55
C ARG A 605 2.25 12.59 -15.48
N GLU A 606 1.12 13.20 -15.13
CA GLU A 606 -0.13 12.49 -14.95
C GLU A 606 -1.34 13.38 -15.21
N LEU A 607 -2.44 12.77 -15.66
CA LEU A 607 -3.73 13.41 -15.89
C LEU A 607 -4.79 12.68 -15.06
N THR A 608 -5.39 13.39 -14.11
CA THR A 608 -6.37 12.78 -13.20
C THR A 608 -7.74 13.43 -13.40
N PRO A 609 -8.76 12.68 -13.83
CA PRO A 609 -10.10 13.23 -14.01
C PRO A 609 -10.85 13.30 -12.67
N GLY A 610 -11.54 14.41 -12.43
CA GLY A 610 -12.62 14.52 -11.45
C GLY A 610 -14.00 14.40 -12.12
N ILE A 611 -15.04 14.80 -11.38
CA ILE A 611 -16.43 14.82 -11.91
C ILE A 611 -16.60 15.87 -13.01
N ARG A 612 -16.15 17.08 -12.74
CA ARG A 612 -16.20 18.23 -13.68
C ARG A 612 -14.86 18.94 -13.80
N SER A 613 -13.79 18.19 -13.60
CA SER A 613 -12.44 18.73 -13.58
C SER A 613 -11.43 17.75 -14.15
N LEU A 614 -10.27 18.27 -14.51
CA LEU A 614 -9.10 17.51 -14.90
C LEU A 614 -7.88 18.14 -14.24
N GLN A 615 -7.19 17.40 -13.38
CA GLN A 615 -5.93 17.86 -12.81
C GLN A 615 -4.77 17.40 -13.70
N VAL A 616 -3.85 18.31 -13.97
CA VAL A 616 -2.62 18.06 -14.71
C VAL A 616 -1.45 18.13 -13.73
N HIS A 617 -0.80 17.01 -13.49
CA HIS A 617 0.50 16.96 -12.80
C HIS A 617 1.60 17.10 -13.86
N TYR A 618 2.46 18.10 -13.71
CA TYR A 618 3.54 18.39 -14.65
C TYR A 618 4.82 18.81 -13.93
N GLN A 619 5.94 18.71 -14.64
CA GLN A 619 7.24 19.21 -14.21
C GLN A 619 7.52 20.56 -14.87
N PRO A 620 7.45 21.69 -14.13
CA PRO A 620 7.55 23.03 -14.70
C PRO A 620 8.88 23.31 -15.42
N GLU A 621 9.97 22.66 -15.01
CA GLU A 621 11.30 22.81 -15.60
C GLU A 621 11.34 22.25 -17.03
N ALA A 622 10.56 21.20 -17.31
CA ALA A 622 10.44 20.59 -18.64
C ALA A 622 9.24 21.13 -19.44
N LEU A 623 8.17 21.52 -18.74
CA LEU A 623 6.94 22.05 -19.32
C LEU A 623 6.54 23.37 -18.64
N PRO A 624 7.01 24.53 -19.15
CA PRO A 624 6.62 25.82 -18.60
C PRO A 624 5.11 26.03 -18.63
N LEU A 625 4.54 26.63 -17.57
CA LEU A 625 3.09 26.83 -17.43
C LEU A 625 2.45 27.49 -18.66
N ALA A 626 3.08 28.51 -19.24
CA ALA A 626 2.56 29.17 -20.44
C ALA A 626 2.38 28.21 -21.63
N LYS A 627 3.29 27.25 -21.81
CA LYS A 627 3.21 26.22 -22.87
C LYS A 627 2.13 25.19 -22.56
N LEU A 628 1.98 24.82 -21.28
CA LEU A 628 0.88 23.95 -20.84
C LEU A 628 -0.48 24.62 -21.11
N LEU A 629 -0.67 25.87 -20.67
CA LEU A 629 -1.92 26.63 -20.88
C LEU A 629 -2.25 26.81 -22.36
N ALA A 630 -1.26 27.08 -23.21
CA ALA A 630 -1.46 27.16 -24.66
C ALA A 630 -1.91 25.81 -25.26
N SER A 631 -1.36 24.69 -24.75
CA SER A 631 -1.74 23.35 -25.19
C SER A 631 -3.15 22.99 -24.73
N VAL A 632 -3.49 23.28 -23.47
CA VAL A 632 -4.84 23.12 -22.92
C VAL A 632 -5.86 23.93 -23.72
N THR A 633 -5.57 25.21 -23.99
CA THR A 633 -6.45 26.10 -24.76
C THR A 633 -6.73 25.53 -26.16
N ARG A 634 -5.68 25.10 -26.87
CA ARG A 634 -5.80 24.52 -28.21
C ARG A 634 -6.63 23.24 -28.20
N CYS A 635 -6.38 22.32 -27.26
CA CYS A 635 -7.16 21.09 -27.14
C CYS A 635 -8.63 21.39 -26.78
N TRP A 636 -8.88 22.34 -25.87
CA TRP A 636 -10.24 22.69 -25.45
C TRP A 636 -11.08 23.30 -26.57
N GLN A 637 -10.46 24.18 -27.38
CA GLN A 637 -11.12 24.80 -28.54
C GLN A 637 -11.45 23.74 -29.59
N ALA A 638 -10.51 22.84 -29.91
CA ALA A 638 -10.74 21.78 -30.89
C ALA A 638 -11.87 20.81 -30.49
N LEU A 639 -12.14 20.64 -29.20
CA LEU A 639 -13.26 19.83 -28.70
C LEU A 639 -14.62 20.53 -28.79
N GLY A 640 -14.65 21.86 -28.81
CA GLY A 640 -15.90 22.63 -28.99
C GLY A 640 -16.57 22.34 -30.34
N ASP A 641 -15.78 21.95 -31.35
CA ASP A 641 -16.26 21.63 -32.70
C ASP A 641 -16.78 20.19 -32.84
N ALA A 642 -16.58 19.33 -31.83
CA ALA A 642 -16.92 17.91 -31.88
C ALA A 642 -18.31 17.63 -31.27
N GLN A 643 -19.28 17.27 -32.13
CA GLN A 643 -20.67 17.00 -31.70
C GLN A 643 -20.97 15.52 -31.38
N ASP A 644 -20.16 14.56 -31.85
CA ASP A 644 -20.38 13.12 -31.64
C ASP A 644 -19.23 12.49 -30.85
N LEU A 645 -19.11 12.88 -29.57
CA LEU A 645 -18.16 12.24 -28.66
C LEU A 645 -18.65 10.84 -28.30
N ARG A 646 -17.81 9.85 -28.59
CA ARG A 646 -18.01 8.43 -28.29
C ARG A 646 -16.86 7.92 -27.43
N VAL A 647 -17.18 7.08 -26.45
CA VAL A 647 -16.18 6.46 -25.57
C VAL A 647 -16.46 4.96 -25.43
N PRO A 648 -15.42 4.11 -25.42
CA PRO A 648 -15.56 2.74 -24.98
C PRO A 648 -16.19 2.69 -23.58
N SER A 649 -17.18 1.82 -23.40
CA SER A 649 -17.95 1.73 -22.15
C SER A 649 -18.33 0.29 -21.91
N ARG A 650 -17.61 -0.40 -21.01
CA ARG A 650 -17.91 -1.80 -20.69
C ARG A 650 -19.09 -1.86 -19.73
N ILE A 651 -20.01 -2.80 -19.90
CA ILE A 651 -21.05 -3.07 -18.91
C ILE A 651 -20.57 -4.19 -17.99
N VAL A 652 -20.28 -3.84 -16.74
CA VAL A 652 -19.73 -4.74 -15.73
C VAL A 652 -20.85 -5.18 -14.78
N HIS A 653 -21.22 -6.45 -14.84
CA HIS A 653 -22.29 -7.01 -14.00
C HIS A 653 -21.71 -7.53 -12.68
N LEU A 654 -22.02 -6.86 -11.57
CA LEU A 654 -21.48 -7.15 -10.25
C LEU A 654 -22.53 -7.81 -9.33
N PRO A 655 -22.16 -8.85 -8.54
CA PRO A 655 -23.03 -9.36 -7.49
C PRO A 655 -23.15 -8.34 -6.37
N LEU A 656 -24.36 -8.13 -5.85
CA LEU A 656 -24.61 -7.27 -4.70
C LEU A 656 -25.38 -8.03 -3.62
N SER A 657 -24.77 -8.16 -2.45
CA SER A 657 -25.44 -8.56 -1.21
C SER A 657 -26.14 -7.33 -0.64
N TRP A 658 -27.46 -7.28 -0.77
CA TRP A 658 -28.31 -6.19 -0.27
C TRP A 658 -28.34 -6.18 1.27
N ASP A 659 -28.16 -5.02 1.89
CA ASP A 659 -28.11 -4.85 3.37
C ASP A 659 -27.12 -5.82 4.07
N ASP A 660 -25.95 -5.97 3.48
CA ASP A 660 -24.92 -6.93 3.90
C ASP A 660 -24.56 -6.80 5.40
N PRO A 661 -24.38 -7.92 6.13
CA PRO A 661 -24.01 -7.91 7.54
C PRO A 661 -22.78 -7.05 7.88
N ALA A 662 -21.78 -6.98 7.00
CA ALA A 662 -20.58 -6.18 7.24
C ALA A 662 -20.88 -4.67 7.23
N CYS A 663 -21.80 -4.22 6.36
CA CYS A 663 -22.24 -2.83 6.34
C CYS A 663 -23.05 -2.47 7.59
N ARG A 664 -23.93 -3.37 8.05
CA ARG A 664 -24.69 -3.18 9.30
C ARG A 664 -23.78 -3.06 10.51
N LEU A 665 -22.73 -3.89 10.59
CA LEU A 665 -21.71 -3.78 11.63
C LEU A 665 -21.00 -2.42 11.61
N ALA A 666 -20.68 -1.88 10.43
CA ALA A 666 -20.06 -0.56 10.32
C ALA A 666 -21.00 0.56 10.79
N ILE A 667 -22.30 0.46 10.51
CA ILE A 667 -23.32 1.41 10.98
C ILE A 667 -23.45 1.34 12.51
N GLU A 668 -23.48 0.14 13.08
CA GLU A 668 -23.55 -0.09 14.52
C GLU A 668 -22.32 0.48 15.25
N LYS A 669 -21.11 0.20 14.75
CA LYS A 669 -19.86 0.80 15.26
C LYS A 669 -19.95 2.32 15.23
N TYR A 670 -20.37 2.91 14.12
CA TYR A 670 -20.49 4.37 14.01
C TYR A 670 -21.49 4.97 15.02
N ALA A 671 -22.68 4.36 15.15
CA ALA A 671 -23.70 4.83 16.08
C ALA A 671 -23.29 4.69 17.55
N THR A 672 -22.36 3.79 17.87
CA THR A 672 -21.87 3.57 19.23
C THR A 672 -20.66 4.42 19.57
N THR A 673 -19.71 4.61 18.64
CA THR A 673 -18.41 5.22 18.94
C THR A 673 -18.24 6.63 18.39
N VAL A 674 -19.02 7.05 17.39
CA VAL A 674 -18.82 8.33 16.70
C VAL A 674 -19.98 9.29 16.89
N ARG A 675 -21.19 8.91 16.47
CA ARG A 675 -22.37 9.79 16.55
C ARG A 675 -23.66 9.00 16.74
N LYS A 676 -24.16 9.01 17.96
CA LYS A 676 -25.35 8.24 18.39
C LYS A 676 -26.67 8.77 17.85
N ASP A 677 -26.75 10.07 17.59
CA ASP A 677 -27.98 10.79 17.19
C ASP A 677 -28.03 11.09 15.68
N ALA A 678 -27.18 10.43 14.89
CA ALA A 678 -27.09 10.66 13.45
C ALA A 678 -28.41 10.33 12.72
N PRO A 679 -28.98 11.24 11.89
CA PRO A 679 -30.27 11.03 11.23
C PRO A 679 -30.35 9.83 10.26
N TRP A 680 -29.20 9.36 9.78
CA TRP A 680 -29.06 8.20 8.91
C TRP A 680 -28.88 6.87 9.65
N CYS A 681 -28.82 6.91 10.99
CA CYS A 681 -28.78 5.73 11.84
C CYS A 681 -30.19 5.48 12.45
N PRO A 682 -30.57 4.22 12.73
CA PRO A 682 -29.77 3.00 12.62
C PRO A 682 -29.78 2.35 11.22
N SER A 683 -30.48 2.93 10.24
CA SER A 683 -30.61 2.33 8.89
C SER A 683 -30.41 3.36 7.79
N ASN A 684 -29.30 3.21 7.07
CA ASN A 684 -28.99 4.02 5.90
C ASN A 684 -30.03 3.85 4.79
N LEU A 685 -30.53 2.62 4.60
CA LEU A 685 -31.55 2.32 3.59
C LEU A 685 -32.88 3.02 3.88
N GLU A 686 -33.30 3.05 5.15
CA GLU A 686 -34.49 3.81 5.55
C GLU A 686 -34.26 5.31 5.34
N PHE A 687 -33.08 5.82 5.67
CA PHE A 687 -32.74 7.20 5.42
C PHE A 687 -32.82 7.56 3.93
N ILE A 688 -32.24 6.73 3.06
CA ILE A 688 -32.29 6.89 1.60
C ILE A 688 -33.76 6.93 1.12
N ARG A 689 -34.60 6.02 1.63
CA ARG A 689 -36.04 6.01 1.32
C ARG A 689 -36.70 7.32 1.73
N ARG A 690 -36.46 7.79 2.95
CA ARG A 690 -37.10 8.99 3.52
C ARG A 690 -36.69 10.27 2.80
N VAL A 691 -35.40 10.44 2.52
CA VAL A 691 -34.87 11.67 1.90
C VAL A 691 -35.24 11.79 0.42
N ASN A 692 -35.59 10.68 -0.23
CA ASN A 692 -36.06 10.65 -1.62
C ASN A 692 -37.58 10.51 -1.76
N ASP A 693 -38.33 10.52 -0.65
CA ASP A 693 -39.79 10.31 -0.61
C ASP A 693 -40.24 9.05 -1.38
N LEU A 694 -39.63 7.91 -1.06
CA LEU A 694 -39.98 6.62 -1.65
C LEU A 694 -40.95 5.83 -0.77
N ASP A 695 -41.87 5.12 -1.42
CA ASP A 695 -42.99 4.44 -0.75
C ASP A 695 -42.54 3.25 0.12
N SER A 696 -41.38 2.64 -0.18
CA SER A 696 -40.88 1.45 0.52
C SER A 696 -39.37 1.24 0.34
N LEU A 697 -38.77 0.39 1.17
CA LEU A 697 -37.39 -0.08 0.97
C LEU A 697 -37.23 -0.87 -0.34
N GLU A 698 -38.26 -1.60 -0.76
CA GLU A 698 -38.28 -2.30 -2.04
C GLU A 698 -38.19 -1.33 -3.24
N ALA A 699 -38.73 -0.11 -3.12
CA ALA A 699 -38.56 0.91 -4.15
C ALA A 699 -37.10 1.38 -4.24
N VAL A 700 -36.41 1.54 -3.10
CA VAL A 700 -34.97 1.83 -3.07
C VAL A 700 -34.19 0.70 -3.74
N LYS A 701 -34.47 -0.54 -3.34
CA LYS A 701 -33.84 -1.74 -3.88
C LYS A 701 -34.01 -1.83 -5.39
N ARG A 702 -35.24 -1.68 -5.89
CA ARG A 702 -35.53 -1.70 -7.33
C ARG A 702 -34.70 -0.67 -8.09
N ILE A 703 -34.66 0.58 -7.63
CA ILE A 703 -33.85 1.64 -8.26
C ILE A 703 -32.37 1.25 -8.30
N VAL A 704 -31.83 0.69 -7.21
CA VAL A 704 -30.42 0.29 -7.15
C VAL A 704 -30.08 -0.82 -8.14
N PHE A 705 -30.95 -1.83 -8.29
CA PHE A 705 -30.70 -2.95 -9.19
C PHE A 705 -31.05 -2.65 -10.67
N GLU A 706 -31.96 -1.72 -10.95
CA GLU A 706 -32.34 -1.32 -12.32
C GLU A 706 -31.41 -0.24 -12.92
N ALA A 707 -30.60 0.42 -12.09
CA ALA A 707 -29.70 1.48 -12.54
C ALA A 707 -28.49 0.96 -13.34
N SER A 708 -28.09 1.76 -14.34
CA SER A 708 -26.80 1.63 -15.04
C SER A 708 -25.91 2.77 -14.54
N TYR A 709 -24.94 2.46 -13.67
CA TYR A 709 -24.09 3.46 -13.02
C TYR A 709 -22.84 3.73 -13.86
N LEU A 710 -22.74 4.92 -14.44
CA LEU A 710 -21.57 5.33 -15.21
C LEU A 710 -20.42 5.73 -14.27
N VAL A 711 -19.28 5.05 -14.37
CA VAL A 711 -18.04 5.37 -13.66
C VAL A 711 -17.44 6.66 -14.22
N MET A 712 -17.49 7.73 -13.44
CA MET A 712 -16.99 9.05 -13.84
C MET A 712 -15.51 9.25 -13.46
N GLY A 713 -15.09 8.62 -12.37
CA GLY A 713 -13.72 8.68 -11.86
C GLY A 713 -13.38 7.44 -11.06
N LEU A 714 -12.12 7.28 -10.72
CA LEU A 714 -11.58 6.18 -9.93
C LEU A 714 -10.73 6.78 -8.80
N GLY A 715 -10.62 6.06 -7.68
CA GLY A 715 -9.91 6.52 -6.50
C GLY A 715 -10.75 7.32 -5.50
N ASP A 716 -12.08 7.12 -5.45
CA ASP A 716 -13.00 7.69 -4.45
C ASP A 716 -13.55 6.58 -3.52
N VAL A 717 -12.86 6.16 -2.46
CA VAL A 717 -11.47 6.53 -2.14
C VAL A 717 -10.54 5.33 -2.22
N TYR A 718 -9.40 5.54 -2.89
CA TYR A 718 -8.30 4.60 -3.11
C TYR A 718 -8.58 3.38 -4.03
N LEU A 719 -7.50 2.81 -4.57
CA LEU A 719 -7.42 1.47 -5.19
C LEU A 719 -8.53 1.14 -6.20
N GLY A 720 -8.78 2.05 -7.14
CA GLY A 720 -9.78 1.85 -8.19
C GLY A 720 -11.23 1.93 -7.72
N ALA A 721 -11.49 2.41 -6.50
CA ALA A 721 -12.85 2.70 -6.02
C ALA A 721 -13.54 3.69 -6.97
N PRO A 722 -14.69 3.34 -7.57
CA PRO A 722 -15.35 4.22 -8.52
C PRO A 722 -16.09 5.34 -7.82
N VAL A 723 -16.14 6.51 -8.45
CA VAL A 723 -17.25 7.44 -8.28
C VAL A 723 -18.15 7.33 -9.51
N ALA A 724 -19.38 6.88 -9.30
CA ALA A 724 -20.31 6.57 -10.37
C ALA A 724 -21.66 7.26 -10.18
N THR A 725 -22.43 7.48 -11.24
CA THR A 725 -23.81 7.97 -11.13
C THR A 725 -24.70 7.31 -12.18
N PRO A 726 -25.98 7.07 -11.87
CA PRO A 726 -26.92 6.55 -12.86
C PRO A 726 -27.01 7.39 -14.13
N LEU A 727 -26.97 6.72 -15.29
CA LEU A 727 -27.24 7.33 -16.60
C LEU A 727 -28.65 7.93 -16.64
N ASP A 728 -29.67 7.20 -16.19
CA ASP A 728 -31.02 7.73 -16.05
C ASP A 728 -31.11 8.65 -14.81
N PRO A 729 -31.38 9.96 -14.96
CA PRO A 729 -31.51 10.87 -13.82
C PRO A 729 -32.59 10.46 -12.81
N ARG A 730 -33.59 9.67 -13.22
CA ARG A 730 -34.66 9.15 -12.34
C ARG A 730 -34.18 8.07 -11.38
N HIS A 731 -32.98 7.52 -11.59
CA HIS A 731 -32.37 6.53 -10.70
C HIS A 731 -31.34 7.14 -9.73
N ARG A 732 -31.07 8.45 -9.83
CA ARG A 732 -30.11 9.14 -8.96
C ARG A 732 -30.73 9.36 -7.58
N LEU A 733 -30.58 8.38 -6.69
CA LEU A 733 -30.91 8.55 -5.27
C LEU A 733 -29.96 9.58 -4.66
N VAL A 734 -30.53 10.64 -4.07
CA VAL A 734 -29.73 11.70 -3.42
C VAL A 734 -29.66 11.43 -1.92
N THR A 735 -28.46 11.53 -1.35
CA THR A 735 -28.20 11.37 0.09
C THR A 735 -27.23 12.43 0.59
N THR A 736 -26.93 12.45 1.89
CA THR A 736 -25.77 13.16 2.42
C THR A 736 -24.62 12.18 2.70
N LYS A 737 -23.38 12.68 2.63
CA LYS A 737 -22.23 12.03 3.26
C LYS A 737 -22.39 12.10 4.80
N TYR A 738 -21.81 11.14 5.52
CA TYR A 738 -21.76 11.08 6.98
C TYR A 738 -21.07 12.33 7.55
N ASN A 739 -21.53 12.80 8.70
CA ASN A 739 -20.92 13.90 9.44
C ASN A 739 -20.82 13.60 10.96
N PRO A 740 -19.60 13.36 11.50
CA PRO A 740 -18.34 13.14 10.79
C PRO A 740 -18.34 11.78 10.06
N ALA A 741 -17.36 11.55 9.17
CA ALA A 741 -17.22 10.29 8.43
C ALA A 741 -16.98 9.08 9.37
N ARG A 742 -17.27 7.86 8.89
CA ARG A 742 -16.94 6.63 9.63
C ARG A 742 -15.42 6.45 9.69
N THR A 743 -14.94 5.93 10.81
CA THR A 743 -13.55 5.50 11.00
C THR A 743 -13.27 4.13 10.36
N TRP A 744 -14.30 3.30 10.16
CA TRP A 744 -14.19 1.96 9.60
C TRP A 744 -15.33 1.62 8.62
N THR A 745 -14.98 1.01 7.50
CA THR A 745 -15.85 0.54 6.42
C THR A 745 -15.23 -0.74 5.89
N ALA A 746 -16.03 -1.81 5.79
CA ALA A 746 -15.57 -3.07 5.23
C ALA A 746 -15.24 -2.93 3.73
N GLU A 747 -14.21 -3.63 3.29
CA GLU A 747 -13.80 -3.69 1.89
C GLU A 747 -14.98 -4.07 0.96
N ASN A 748 -15.06 -3.36 -0.17
CA ASN A 748 -16.07 -3.42 -1.23
C ASN A 748 -17.51 -3.25 -0.76
N SER A 749 -17.70 -2.57 0.38
CA SER A 749 -19.00 -1.99 0.69
C SER A 749 -19.41 -1.01 -0.42
N VAL A 750 -20.70 -1.01 -0.74
CA VAL A 750 -21.29 -0.14 -1.76
C VAL A 750 -22.12 0.92 -1.04
N GLY A 751 -21.88 2.19 -1.37
CA GLY A 751 -22.59 3.29 -0.75
C GLY A 751 -22.97 4.42 -1.71
N ILE A 752 -23.92 5.25 -1.29
CA ILE A 752 -24.42 6.42 -2.00
C ILE A 752 -24.15 7.68 -1.16
N GLY A 753 -23.53 8.69 -1.75
CA GLY A 753 -23.20 9.98 -1.12
C GLY A 753 -23.47 11.11 -2.10
N GLY A 754 -24.36 12.05 -1.76
CA GLY A 754 -24.90 12.97 -2.78
C GLY A 754 -25.68 12.16 -3.82
N ALA A 755 -25.44 12.42 -5.10
CA ALA A 755 -25.99 11.65 -6.22
C ALA A 755 -25.02 10.57 -6.76
N TYR A 756 -23.98 10.23 -5.99
CA TYR A 756 -22.88 9.38 -6.40
C TYR A 756 -22.89 8.03 -5.69
N LEU A 757 -22.51 6.99 -6.41
CA LEU A 757 -22.23 5.65 -5.91
C LEU A 757 -20.72 5.44 -5.79
N CYS A 758 -20.30 4.82 -4.69
CA CYS A 758 -18.94 4.39 -4.42
C CYS A 758 -18.89 2.90 -4.10
N ILE A 759 -17.80 2.22 -4.50
CA ILE A 759 -17.44 0.89 -4.02
C ILE A 759 -16.06 0.98 -3.35
N TYR A 760 -16.00 0.80 -2.03
CA TYR A 760 -14.76 0.97 -1.28
C TYR A 760 -13.72 -0.08 -1.68
N GLY A 761 -12.60 0.32 -2.28
CA GLY A 761 -11.59 -0.60 -2.82
C GLY A 761 -10.81 -1.38 -1.76
N MET A 762 -10.83 -0.89 -0.52
CA MET A 762 -10.13 -1.46 0.64
C MET A 762 -10.90 -1.16 1.93
N GLU A 763 -10.51 -1.81 3.03
CA GLU A 763 -11.00 -1.49 4.37
C GLU A 763 -10.45 -0.14 4.84
N GLY A 764 -11.31 0.75 5.37
CA GLY A 764 -10.85 2.07 5.81
C GLY A 764 -11.96 3.05 6.17
N PRO A 765 -11.66 4.35 6.35
CA PRO A 765 -12.68 5.36 6.63
C PRO A 765 -13.62 5.58 5.43
N GLY A 766 -14.84 6.04 5.68
CA GLY A 766 -15.83 6.22 4.61
C GLY A 766 -17.01 7.11 4.98
N GLY A 767 -17.50 7.88 4.00
CA GLY A 767 -18.57 8.86 4.20
C GLY A 767 -19.92 8.48 3.57
N TYR A 768 -20.01 7.47 2.71
CA TYR A 768 -21.21 7.23 1.90
C TYR A 768 -22.24 6.37 2.64
N GLN A 769 -23.53 6.52 2.34
CA GLN A 769 -24.62 5.75 2.93
C GLN A 769 -24.69 4.35 2.32
N PHE A 770 -24.62 3.28 3.12
CA PHE A 770 -24.55 1.93 2.57
C PHE A 770 -25.85 1.44 1.93
N VAL A 771 -25.70 0.66 0.85
CA VAL A 771 -26.77 -0.13 0.24
C VAL A 771 -26.51 -1.64 0.29
N GLY A 772 -25.23 -2.05 0.32
CA GLY A 772 -24.85 -3.46 0.32
C GLY A 772 -23.35 -3.64 0.17
N ARG A 773 -22.91 -4.85 -0.21
CA ARG A 773 -21.50 -5.19 -0.45
C ARG A 773 -21.35 -6.00 -1.73
N THR A 774 -20.22 -5.86 -2.41
CA THR A 774 -19.90 -6.57 -3.66
C THR A 774 -18.55 -7.28 -3.60
N LEU A 775 -18.08 -7.78 -4.74
CA LEU A 775 -16.79 -8.47 -4.91
C LEU A 775 -15.62 -7.48 -5.00
N GLN A 776 -14.41 -8.02 -5.14
CA GLN A 776 -13.15 -7.29 -5.14
C GLN A 776 -12.99 -6.35 -6.34
N MET A 777 -12.87 -5.05 -6.07
CA MET A 777 -12.51 -4.03 -7.08
C MET A 777 -11.00 -3.97 -7.38
N TRP A 778 -10.20 -4.49 -6.45
CA TRP A 778 -8.74 -4.50 -6.50
C TRP A 778 -8.22 -5.93 -6.36
N ASN A 779 -7.32 -6.33 -7.25
CA ASN A 779 -6.60 -7.59 -7.16
C ASN A 779 -5.10 -7.30 -7.04
N ARG A 780 -4.54 -7.72 -5.91
CA ARG A 780 -3.19 -7.32 -5.49
C ARG A 780 -2.09 -8.11 -6.17
N TYR A 781 -2.28 -9.41 -6.41
CA TYR A 781 -1.17 -10.29 -6.83
C TYR A 781 -1.50 -11.15 -8.03
N ARG A 782 -2.77 -11.52 -8.22
CA ARG A 782 -3.16 -12.55 -9.17
C ARG A 782 -3.63 -11.92 -10.46
N GLU A 783 -3.21 -12.49 -11.58
CA GLU A 783 -3.80 -12.16 -12.87
C GLU A 783 -5.13 -12.88 -13.00
N VAL A 784 -6.21 -12.11 -13.11
CA VAL A 784 -7.56 -12.62 -13.37
C VAL A 784 -8.08 -11.95 -14.62
N GLU A 785 -8.63 -12.72 -15.55
CA GLU A 785 -9.06 -12.26 -16.88
C GLU A 785 -9.92 -10.99 -16.83
N ALA A 786 -10.86 -10.91 -15.87
CA ALA A 786 -11.75 -9.76 -15.68
C ALA A 786 -11.02 -8.43 -15.47
N PHE A 787 -9.80 -8.46 -14.94
CA PHE A 787 -8.99 -7.29 -14.67
C PHE A 787 -8.14 -6.82 -15.87
N GLN A 788 -8.03 -7.63 -16.93
CA GLN A 788 -7.32 -7.30 -18.18
C GLN A 788 -5.89 -6.76 -17.95
N GLY A 789 -5.13 -7.44 -17.09
CA GLY A 789 -3.72 -7.10 -16.79
C GLY A 789 -3.52 -5.87 -15.90
N GLN A 790 -4.58 -5.29 -15.33
CA GLN A 790 -4.50 -4.20 -14.35
C GLN A 790 -4.82 -4.71 -12.95
N PRO A 791 -4.37 -4.06 -11.87
CA PRO A 791 -4.76 -4.47 -10.52
C PRO A 791 -6.15 -3.95 -10.11
N TYR A 792 -6.77 -3.05 -10.88
CA TYR A 792 -8.11 -2.50 -10.63
C TYR A 792 -9.11 -2.98 -11.69
N LEU A 793 -10.34 -3.28 -11.28
CA LEU A 793 -11.35 -3.91 -12.14
C LEU A 793 -11.98 -2.93 -13.15
N LEU A 794 -12.34 -1.75 -12.68
CA LEU A 794 -13.15 -0.78 -13.43
C LEU A 794 -12.28 0.18 -14.27
N ARG A 795 -12.88 0.80 -15.29
CA ARG A 795 -12.29 1.84 -16.14
C ARG A 795 -13.21 3.06 -16.16
N PHE A 796 -12.67 4.20 -16.57
CA PHE A 796 -13.50 5.38 -16.84
C PHE A 796 -14.57 5.05 -17.88
N PHE A 797 -15.80 5.49 -17.64
CA PHE A 797 -16.98 5.22 -18.46
C PHE A 797 -17.47 3.78 -18.49
N ASP A 798 -16.95 2.87 -17.66
CA ASP A 798 -17.66 1.62 -17.42
C ASP A 798 -19.06 1.89 -16.84
N GLN A 799 -19.98 0.97 -17.12
CA GLN A 799 -21.32 0.96 -16.57
C GLN A 799 -21.45 -0.21 -15.60
N ILE A 800 -21.62 0.09 -14.32
CA ILE A 800 -21.87 -0.92 -13.30
C ILE A 800 -23.36 -1.27 -13.33
N ARG A 801 -23.66 -2.57 -13.36
CA ARG A 801 -25.01 -3.11 -13.13
C ARG A 801 -24.95 -4.17 -12.05
N PHE A 802 -25.89 -4.13 -11.11
CA PHE A 802 -25.93 -5.11 -10.03
C PHE A 802 -26.90 -6.24 -10.33
N TYR A 803 -26.56 -7.44 -9.85
CA TYR A 803 -27.50 -8.55 -9.70
C TYR A 803 -27.47 -9.04 -8.26
N GLU A 804 -28.62 -9.45 -7.74
CA GLU A 804 -28.76 -9.79 -6.33
C GLU A 804 -28.15 -11.16 -6.03
N VAL A 805 -27.41 -11.25 -4.92
CA VAL A 805 -26.92 -12.50 -4.33
C VAL A 805 -27.14 -12.48 -2.82
N SER A 806 -27.16 -13.65 -2.18
CA SER A 806 -27.15 -13.71 -0.71
C SER A 806 -25.77 -13.33 -0.14
N ALA A 807 -25.72 -12.97 1.14
CA ALA A 807 -24.45 -12.70 1.83
C ALA A 807 -23.51 -13.93 1.83
N GLU A 808 -24.05 -15.14 1.97
CA GLU A 808 -23.29 -16.39 1.92
C GLU A 808 -22.75 -16.68 0.50
N GLU A 809 -23.56 -16.42 -0.53
CA GLU A 809 -23.13 -16.51 -1.91
C GLU A 809 -22.04 -15.50 -2.24
N LEU A 810 -22.18 -14.25 -1.78
CA LEU A 810 -21.15 -13.24 -1.97
C LEU A 810 -19.83 -13.65 -1.32
N LEU A 811 -19.85 -14.26 -0.13
CA LEU A 811 -18.61 -14.72 0.53
C LEU A 811 -17.90 -15.81 -0.30
N ARG A 812 -18.64 -16.73 -0.91
CA ARG A 812 -18.07 -17.74 -1.82
C ARG A 812 -17.47 -17.08 -3.06
N ILE A 813 -18.21 -16.17 -3.70
CA ILE A 813 -17.71 -15.39 -4.85
C ILE A 813 -16.42 -14.64 -4.49
N ARG A 814 -16.41 -13.97 -3.33
CA ARG A 814 -15.25 -13.20 -2.85
C ARG A 814 -14.02 -14.06 -2.57
N ALA A 815 -14.20 -15.33 -2.21
CA ALA A 815 -13.09 -16.26 -2.02
C ALA A 815 -12.54 -16.78 -3.36
N ASP A 816 -13.43 -17.06 -4.32
CA ASP A 816 -13.08 -17.73 -5.57
C ASP A 816 -12.73 -16.78 -6.74
N PHE A 817 -13.28 -15.56 -6.76
CA PHE A 817 -13.06 -14.58 -7.83
C PHE A 817 -11.59 -14.15 -7.97
N PRO A 818 -10.86 -13.79 -6.88
CA PRO A 818 -9.43 -13.48 -6.99
C PRO A 818 -8.57 -14.66 -7.48
N LEU A 819 -9.09 -15.89 -7.41
CA LEU A 819 -8.45 -17.12 -7.87
C LEU A 819 -8.80 -17.47 -9.33
N GLY A 820 -9.57 -16.62 -10.02
CA GLY A 820 -10.02 -16.87 -11.39
C GLY A 820 -11.09 -17.98 -11.52
N ARG A 821 -11.71 -18.41 -10.42
CA ARG A 821 -12.69 -19.53 -10.41
C ARG A 821 -14.12 -19.09 -10.64
N VAL A 822 -14.39 -17.78 -10.56
CA VAL A 822 -15.69 -17.17 -10.87
C VAL A 822 -15.50 -16.21 -12.03
N PRO A 823 -16.07 -16.48 -13.22
CA PRO A 823 -16.02 -15.54 -14.33
C PRO A 823 -16.96 -14.35 -14.05
N LEU A 824 -16.55 -13.16 -14.47
CA LEU A 824 -17.38 -11.96 -14.41
C LEU A 824 -17.98 -11.67 -15.79
N ARG A 825 -19.29 -11.40 -15.85
CA ARG A 825 -19.92 -10.97 -17.09
C ARG A 825 -19.57 -9.50 -17.36
N ILE A 826 -18.76 -9.28 -18.38
CA ILE A 826 -18.39 -7.97 -18.91
C ILE A 826 -18.81 -7.92 -20.37
N GLU A 827 -19.58 -6.90 -20.76
CA GLU A 827 -19.99 -6.68 -22.16
C GLU A 827 -19.28 -5.45 -22.71
N ASP A 828 -18.58 -5.60 -23.84
CA ASP A 828 -18.04 -4.46 -24.56
C ASP A 828 -19.17 -3.68 -25.24
N SER A 829 -19.16 -2.36 -25.05
CA SER A 829 -20.12 -1.44 -25.64
C SER A 829 -19.45 -0.08 -25.88
N GLU A 830 -20.22 0.86 -26.43
CA GLU A 830 -19.83 2.24 -26.66
C GLU A 830 -20.92 3.17 -26.14
N LEU A 831 -20.52 4.25 -25.47
CA LEU A 831 -21.46 5.28 -25.02
C LEU A 831 -21.30 6.52 -25.92
N SER A 832 -22.39 6.89 -26.62
CA SER A 832 -22.47 8.11 -27.43
C SER A 832 -23.13 9.23 -26.64
N LEU A 833 -22.50 10.40 -26.66
CA LEU A 833 -23.06 11.62 -26.08
C LEU A 833 -24.37 12.04 -26.78
N ALA A 834 -24.44 11.90 -28.11
CA ALA A 834 -25.61 12.27 -28.89
C ALA A 834 -26.83 11.41 -28.52
N ASP A 835 -26.64 10.09 -28.38
CA ASP A 835 -27.71 9.17 -27.97
C ASP A 835 -28.20 9.47 -26.55
N TYR A 836 -27.27 9.80 -25.64
CA TYR A 836 -27.62 10.20 -24.28
C TYR A 836 -28.41 11.50 -24.24
N GLN A 837 -28.03 12.52 -25.03
CA GLN A 837 -28.77 13.78 -25.13
C GLN A 837 -30.16 13.56 -25.73
N ALA A 838 -30.30 12.71 -26.76
CA ALA A 838 -31.59 12.34 -27.32
C ALA A 838 -32.49 11.61 -26.31
N PHE A 839 -31.91 10.76 -25.46
CA PHE A 839 -32.61 10.13 -24.32
C PHE A 839 -33.11 11.18 -23.32
N LEU A 840 -32.26 12.12 -22.90
CA LEU A 840 -32.66 13.18 -21.96
C LEU A 840 -33.79 14.04 -22.51
N ALA A 841 -33.74 14.40 -23.80
CA ALA A 841 -34.78 15.18 -24.46
C ALA A 841 -36.13 14.43 -24.51
N ARG A 842 -36.10 13.13 -24.80
CA ARG A 842 -37.30 12.29 -24.85
C ARG A 842 -37.95 12.12 -23.48
N GLU A 843 -37.15 11.95 -22.43
CA GLU A 843 -37.64 11.68 -21.06
C GLU A 843 -37.75 12.95 -20.19
N ALA A 844 -37.59 14.15 -20.78
CA ALA A 844 -37.43 15.41 -20.06
C ALA A 844 -38.53 15.69 -19.04
N GLU A 845 -39.80 15.48 -19.40
CA GLU A 845 -40.93 15.69 -18.48
C GLU A 845 -40.88 14.75 -17.28
N GLY A 846 -40.58 13.47 -17.49
CA GLY A 846 -40.47 12.47 -16.42
C GLY A 846 -39.28 12.73 -15.51
N ILE A 847 -38.14 13.13 -16.07
CA ILE A 847 -36.94 13.53 -15.32
C ILE A 847 -37.24 14.77 -14.46
N ALA A 848 -37.90 15.79 -15.01
CA ALA A 848 -38.25 17.01 -14.30
C ALA A 848 -39.21 16.73 -13.14
N ALA A 849 -40.24 15.91 -13.36
CA ALA A 849 -41.19 15.51 -12.32
C ALA A 849 -40.49 14.75 -11.17
N PHE A 850 -39.60 13.81 -11.50
CA PHE A 850 -38.82 13.07 -10.50
C PHE A 850 -37.92 13.99 -9.68
N ARG A 851 -37.14 14.86 -10.33
CA ARG A 851 -36.26 15.83 -9.66
C ARG A 851 -37.02 16.77 -8.75
N SER A 852 -38.17 17.26 -9.19
CA SER A 852 -39.01 18.16 -8.38
C SER A 852 -39.50 17.47 -7.11
N ARG A 853 -39.99 16.22 -7.20
CA ARG A 853 -40.39 15.42 -6.04
C ARG A 853 -39.22 15.20 -5.08
N GLN A 854 -38.07 14.79 -5.61
CA GLN A 854 -36.86 14.53 -4.82
C GLN A 854 -36.36 15.80 -4.10
N GLN A 855 -36.29 16.94 -4.79
CA GLN A 855 -35.86 18.20 -4.19
C GLN A 855 -36.79 18.64 -3.06
N ALA A 856 -38.10 18.49 -3.23
CA ALA A 856 -39.07 18.77 -2.17
C ALA A 856 -38.88 17.83 -0.96
N ALA A 857 -38.64 16.53 -1.20
CA ALA A 857 -38.37 15.56 -0.15
C ALA A 857 -37.09 15.86 0.63
N PHE A 858 -36.02 16.20 -0.08
CA PHE A 858 -34.74 16.57 0.49
C PHE A 858 -34.84 17.85 1.32
N ALA A 859 -35.53 18.87 0.81
CA ALA A 859 -35.79 20.11 1.56
C ALA A 859 -36.60 19.85 2.84
N ALA A 860 -37.63 18.99 2.77
CA ALA A 860 -38.42 18.61 3.94
C ALA A 860 -37.58 17.84 4.97
N GLU A 861 -36.71 16.92 4.54
CA GLU A 861 -35.79 16.21 5.43
C GLU A 861 -34.81 17.16 6.11
N ARG A 862 -34.22 18.09 5.36
CA ARG A 862 -33.32 19.11 5.91
C ARG A 862 -34.03 19.96 6.95
N GLN A 863 -35.26 20.40 6.70
CA GLN A 863 -36.02 21.18 7.66
C GLN A 863 -36.27 20.39 8.96
N ARG A 864 -36.58 19.09 8.86
CA ARG A 864 -36.72 18.23 10.05
C ARG A 864 -35.47 18.20 10.92
N TRP A 865 -34.28 18.20 10.31
CA TRP A 865 -33.01 18.19 11.05
C TRP A 865 -32.72 19.52 11.72
N ILE A 866 -33.11 20.63 11.09
CA ILE A 866 -33.02 21.96 11.68
C ILE A 866 -33.95 22.01 12.91
N ASP A 867 -35.18 21.57 12.73
CA ASP A 867 -36.20 21.58 13.79
C ASP A 867 -35.84 20.65 14.96
N SER A 868 -35.15 19.53 14.70
CA SER A 868 -34.71 18.57 15.73
C SER A 868 -33.35 18.92 16.37
N GLY A 869 -32.67 19.97 15.89
CA GLY A 869 -31.33 20.35 16.33
C GLY A 869 -30.21 19.42 15.83
N GLN A 870 -30.49 18.48 14.93
CA GLN A 870 -29.52 17.53 14.38
C GLN A 870 -28.70 18.09 13.21
N ALA A 871 -29.10 19.25 12.68
CA ALA A 871 -28.43 19.93 11.55
C ALA A 871 -27.01 20.42 11.89
N HIS A 872 -26.75 20.76 13.16
CA HIS A 872 -25.44 21.19 13.64
C HIS A 872 -24.89 20.16 14.62
N PHE A 873 -23.78 19.52 14.25
CA PHE A 873 -23.03 18.64 15.13
C PHE A 873 -21.63 19.23 15.33
N ASP A 874 -21.38 19.77 16.52
CA ASP A 874 -20.04 20.18 16.95
C ASP A 874 -19.34 18.98 17.59
N SER A 875 -18.41 18.35 16.86
CA SER A 875 -17.47 17.40 17.46
C SER A 875 -16.46 18.20 18.29
N VAL A 876 -16.71 18.37 19.58
CA VAL A 876 -15.70 18.86 20.51
C VAL A 876 -14.91 17.64 21.00
N GLU A 877 -13.77 17.34 20.36
CA GLU A 877 -12.80 16.44 20.99
C GLU A 877 -12.19 17.18 22.19
N PRO A 878 -12.34 16.67 23.43
CA PRO A 878 -11.76 17.32 24.59
C PRO A 878 -10.23 17.30 24.49
N LEU A 879 -9.60 18.47 24.57
CA LEU A 879 -8.15 18.56 24.73
C LEU A 879 -7.79 18.18 26.18
N ALA A 880 -6.68 17.45 26.35
CA ALA A 880 -6.17 17.11 27.67
C ALA A 880 -5.70 18.36 28.42
N GLU A 881 -6.24 18.59 29.62
CA GLU A 881 -5.85 19.72 30.46
C GLU A 881 -4.42 19.57 31.01
N PRO A 882 -3.72 20.68 31.28
CA PRO A 882 -2.43 20.65 31.95
C PRO A 882 -2.54 20.12 33.38
N THR A 883 -2.01 18.93 33.63
CA THR A 883 -1.81 18.39 34.98
C THR A 883 -0.40 18.69 35.49
N THR A 884 -0.28 19.05 36.78
CA THR A 884 0.99 19.13 37.50
C THR A 884 1.22 17.83 38.25
N ASP A 885 2.18 17.03 37.79
CA ASP A 885 2.48 15.74 38.40
C ASP A 885 3.34 15.92 39.67
N ALA A 886 3.02 15.18 40.74
CA ALA A 886 3.82 15.17 41.95
C ALA A 886 5.23 14.58 41.68
N PRO A 887 6.29 15.01 42.39
CA PRO A 887 7.62 14.42 42.24
C PRO A 887 7.61 12.93 42.66
N LEU A 888 8.30 12.09 41.87
CA LEU A 888 8.50 10.68 42.17
C LEU A 888 9.41 10.51 43.41
N THR A 889 9.13 9.51 44.25
CA THR A 889 10.04 9.13 45.36
C THR A 889 11.09 8.12 44.91
N ALA A 890 12.13 7.90 45.72
CA ALA A 890 13.16 6.89 45.43
C ALA A 890 12.53 5.49 45.30
N GLY A 891 12.92 4.76 44.24
CA GLY A 891 12.35 3.45 43.90
C GLY A 891 11.07 3.52 43.06
N GLN A 892 10.64 4.70 42.60
CA GLN A 892 9.50 4.85 41.71
C GLN A 892 9.93 5.21 40.30
N GLN A 893 9.23 4.65 39.31
CA GLN A 893 9.40 4.97 37.91
C GLN A 893 8.05 5.33 37.29
N ALA A 894 7.98 6.49 36.63
CA ALA A 894 6.80 6.87 35.85
C ALA A 894 6.82 6.17 34.49
N LEU A 895 5.63 5.77 34.04
CA LEU A 895 5.36 5.54 32.63
C LEU A 895 4.63 6.76 32.09
N GLU A 896 5.30 7.48 31.20
CA GLU A 896 4.78 8.67 30.55
C GLU A 896 4.33 8.34 29.12
N SER A 897 3.35 9.08 28.62
CA SER A 897 2.91 8.93 27.25
C SER A 897 4.00 9.44 26.30
N PRO A 898 4.51 8.62 25.36
CA PRO A 898 5.50 9.08 24.39
C PRO A 898 4.88 10.00 23.32
N VAL A 899 3.55 10.00 23.19
CA VAL A 899 2.80 10.74 22.17
C VAL A 899 1.55 11.39 22.76
N ALA A 900 0.97 12.37 22.07
CA ALA A 900 -0.40 12.79 22.36
C ALA A 900 -1.39 11.80 21.71
N GLY A 901 -2.54 11.54 22.34
CA GLY A 901 -3.54 10.59 21.85
C GLY A 901 -4.68 10.41 22.83
N ASN A 902 -5.49 9.35 22.67
CA ASN A 902 -6.50 8.95 23.64
C ASN A 902 -6.08 7.64 24.32
N LEU A 903 -6.31 7.47 25.61
CA LEU A 903 -6.12 6.16 26.25
C LEU A 903 -7.23 5.22 25.76
N TRP A 904 -6.89 4.21 24.98
CA TRP A 904 -7.87 3.24 24.47
C TRP A 904 -8.19 2.18 25.53
N GLN A 905 -7.15 1.59 26.13
CA GLN A 905 -7.30 0.50 27.09
C GLN A 905 -6.23 0.56 28.18
N ALA A 906 -6.61 0.22 29.42
CA ALA A 906 -5.68 -0.11 30.49
C ALA A 906 -5.74 -1.63 30.75
N GLN A 907 -4.60 -2.30 30.68
CA GLN A 907 -4.48 -3.75 30.89
C GLN A 907 -4.08 -4.12 32.32
N VAL A 908 -3.79 -3.12 33.14
CA VAL A 908 -3.35 -3.28 34.53
C VAL A 908 -4.12 -2.35 35.46
N GLN A 909 -4.11 -2.68 36.75
CA GLN A 909 -4.67 -1.88 37.82
C GLN A 909 -3.63 -1.61 38.92
N PRO A 910 -3.80 -0.54 39.71
CA PRO A 910 -3.04 -0.33 40.94
C PRO A 910 -2.99 -1.60 41.81
N GLY A 911 -1.78 -2.07 42.10
CA GLY A 911 -1.50 -3.25 42.89
C GLY A 911 -0.97 -4.46 42.09
N ASP A 912 -1.08 -4.44 40.76
CA ASP A 912 -0.61 -5.53 39.89
C ASP A 912 0.93 -5.60 39.84
N GLN A 913 1.47 -6.82 39.75
CA GLN A 913 2.90 -7.06 39.58
C GLN A 913 3.20 -7.21 38.09
N VAL A 914 4.24 -6.53 37.61
CA VAL A 914 4.56 -6.43 36.18
C VAL A 914 6.03 -6.72 35.89
N GLU A 915 6.28 -7.30 34.73
CA GLU A 915 7.63 -7.57 34.20
C GLU A 915 8.02 -6.52 33.16
N ALA A 916 9.30 -6.18 33.08
CA ALA A 916 9.83 -5.28 32.07
C ALA A 916 9.47 -5.79 30.66
N GLY A 917 8.92 -4.91 29.82
CA GLY A 917 8.42 -5.25 28.50
C GLY A 917 6.95 -5.70 28.45
N GLN A 918 6.29 -5.93 29.60
CA GLN A 918 4.86 -6.26 29.64
C GLN A 918 4.01 -5.06 29.17
N PRO A 919 3.04 -5.24 28.25
CA PRO A 919 2.09 -4.19 27.88
C PRO A 919 1.23 -3.78 29.07
N LEU A 920 1.18 -2.47 29.36
CA LEU A 920 0.42 -1.91 30.47
C LEU A 920 -0.80 -1.12 30.00
N LEU A 921 -0.61 -0.23 29.03
CA LEU A 921 -1.66 0.64 28.47
C LEU A 921 -1.63 0.56 26.95
N VAL A 922 -2.75 0.88 26.30
CA VAL A 922 -2.84 1.04 24.84
C VAL A 922 -3.37 2.44 24.56
N LEU A 923 -2.59 3.23 23.83
CA LEU A 923 -3.01 4.55 23.33
C LEU A 923 -3.56 4.43 21.91
N GLU A 924 -4.57 5.22 21.58
CA GLU A 924 -4.92 5.53 20.21
C GLU A 924 -4.28 6.86 19.82
N SER A 925 -3.35 6.85 18.87
CA SER A 925 -2.72 8.04 18.31
C SER A 925 -2.32 7.80 16.87
N MET A 926 -2.30 8.83 16.03
CA MET A 926 -1.94 8.70 14.62
C MET A 926 -2.79 7.67 13.85
N LYS A 927 -4.04 7.44 14.30
CA LYS A 927 -4.96 6.39 13.81
C LYS A 927 -4.43 4.95 14.02
N MET A 928 -3.62 4.75 15.08
CA MET A 928 -3.00 3.49 15.43
C MET A 928 -3.15 3.20 16.92
N GLU A 929 -3.15 1.91 17.28
CA GLU A 929 -2.99 1.45 18.65
C GLU A 929 -1.50 1.35 19.00
N ILE A 930 -1.07 2.05 20.05
CA ILE A 930 0.32 2.11 20.52
C ILE A 930 0.37 1.50 21.94
N PRO A 931 0.92 0.29 22.11
CA PRO A 931 1.10 -0.30 23.43
C PRO A 931 2.23 0.42 24.18
N LEU A 932 1.98 0.75 25.44
CA LEU A 932 2.99 1.26 26.37
C LEU A 932 3.43 0.12 27.28
N LEU A 933 4.72 -0.19 27.22
CA LEU A 933 5.31 -1.32 27.91
C LEU A 933 5.89 -0.90 29.26
N ALA A 934 5.94 -1.83 30.22
CA ALA A 934 6.58 -1.64 31.50
C ALA A 934 8.10 -1.39 31.31
N PRO A 935 8.65 -0.27 31.78
CA PRO A 935 10.08 0.01 31.63
C PRO A 935 10.96 -0.81 32.59
N CYS A 936 10.37 -1.41 33.62
CA CYS A 936 11.06 -2.16 34.67
C CYS A 936 10.14 -3.22 35.30
N ASN A 937 10.73 -4.18 36.00
CA ASN A 937 9.98 -5.05 36.90
C ASN A 937 9.50 -4.24 38.10
N GLY A 938 8.28 -4.50 38.58
CA GLY A 938 7.77 -3.79 39.75
C GLY A 938 6.30 -4.03 40.02
N ARG A 939 5.72 -3.16 40.84
CA ARG A 939 4.29 -3.16 41.16
C ARG A 939 3.65 -1.85 40.73
N ILE A 940 2.52 -1.90 40.03
CA ILE A 940 1.76 -0.70 39.65
C ILE A 940 1.25 -0.03 40.94
N ARG A 941 1.62 1.22 41.15
CA ARG A 941 1.19 1.98 42.33
C ARG A 941 -0.06 2.79 42.04
N ASP A 942 0.00 3.61 40.99
CA ASP A 942 -1.02 4.59 40.64
C ASP A 942 -1.28 4.54 39.13
N LEU A 943 -2.55 4.66 38.72
CA LEU A 943 -2.98 4.84 37.34
C LEU A 943 -3.77 6.15 37.27
N HIS A 944 -3.25 7.14 36.53
CA HIS A 944 -3.71 8.52 36.53
C HIS A 944 -4.69 8.86 35.40
N VAL A 945 -4.95 7.94 34.48
CA VAL A 945 -5.76 8.16 33.28
C VAL A 945 -6.74 7.00 33.08
N GLN A 946 -7.95 7.29 32.62
CA GLN A 946 -8.99 6.29 32.34
C GLN A 946 -9.18 6.09 30.82
N PRO A 947 -9.58 4.89 30.37
CA PRO A 947 -9.95 4.68 28.98
C PRO A 947 -10.95 5.74 28.48
N GLY A 948 -10.72 6.26 27.26
CA GLY A 948 -11.44 7.37 26.65
C GLY A 948 -10.93 8.77 27.01
N SER A 949 -9.98 8.90 27.95
CA SER A 949 -9.40 10.21 28.28
C SER A 949 -8.34 10.64 27.25
N PRO A 950 -8.29 11.93 26.87
CA PRO A 950 -7.21 12.49 26.07
C PRO A 950 -5.91 12.55 26.89
N VAL A 951 -4.79 12.40 26.20
CA VAL A 951 -3.45 12.28 26.76
C VAL A 951 -2.48 13.15 25.98
N ARG A 952 -1.57 13.85 26.67
CA ARG A 952 -0.49 14.64 26.04
C ARG A 952 0.82 13.84 26.00
N ALA A 953 1.67 14.14 25.03
CA ALA A 953 3.06 13.67 25.07
C ALA A 953 3.75 14.16 26.36
N GLY A 954 4.48 13.27 27.03
CA GLY A 954 5.12 13.52 28.33
C GLY A 954 4.17 13.50 29.54
N GLN A 955 2.86 13.27 29.35
CA GLN A 955 1.94 13.15 30.48
C GLN A 955 2.19 11.83 31.23
N ARG A 956 2.34 11.89 32.56
CA ARG A 956 2.41 10.69 33.39
C ARG A 956 1.10 9.93 33.39
N LEU A 957 1.16 8.65 33.03
CA LEU A 957 -0.02 7.79 32.95
C LEU A 957 -0.12 6.86 34.14
N LEU A 958 1.01 6.27 34.56
CA LEU A 958 1.07 5.43 35.74
C LEU A 958 2.43 5.51 36.42
N VAL A 959 2.50 5.03 37.67
CA VAL A 959 3.73 4.91 38.46
C VAL A 959 3.95 3.46 38.85
N ILE A 960 5.18 2.98 38.73
CA ILE A 960 5.63 1.65 39.14
C ILE A 960 6.58 1.81 40.33
N ASP A 961 6.30 1.10 41.43
CA ASP A 961 7.28 0.90 42.50
C ASP A 961 8.22 -0.25 42.05
N GLN A 962 9.50 0.05 41.84
CA GLN A 962 10.54 -0.89 41.41
C GLN A 962 10.80 -1.94 42.51
N ASN A 963 10.96 -3.20 42.10
CA ASN A 963 11.33 -4.30 43.01
C ASN A 963 12.83 -4.35 43.29
#